data_AF-A0A560FJT0-F1
#
_entry.id   AF-A0A560FJT0-F1
#
_cell.length_a   1.000
_cell.length_b   1.000
_cell.length_c   1.000
_cell.angle_alpha   90.00
_cell.angle_beta   90.00
_cell.angle_gamma   90.00
#
_symmetry.space_group_name_H-M   'P 1'
#
loop_
_entity.id
_entity.type
_entity.pdbx_description
1 polymer ?
#
loop_
_entity_poly.entity_id
_entity_poly.type
_entity_poly.pdbx_seq_one_letter_code
_entity_poly.pdbx_strand_id
1 'polypeptide(L)'
;MGGSILSVKRVSGLVLGGLRLCRVAFLLGLVALPSLVRAAPADRWSGLAETVFQNYGRDQGLPHPVPTALAQDHDGFLWVGTQGGLARWDGYRFKSYMASQDVPGSLPSDFIKSLFIDPKGRLWVGANSLALYDATADRFETIPLGTINGRPDIGTITDDGAGGLWIGTDDGLRHLDIDSRAVTVLRAGTPEASGLPGGRVQAVLHDGAGGLWVGTAQGLAYRKPGDTGFTAVPLGETAQTNVSVLFQDGEGRIWVGTIRYGLYVVDRPGAAPRAVNPGATDLTGWISAICASGPHEIWVGLRNRSIIAVDTRSGAMRPIRHDRAQPASLAHDDIWALLRDSAGSIWVGGTGGLSYHPHDAGLVATVFGGSRREGLSASDVFALLSARDGRAWLGYFDGGIDVVDPMGGRVAALRPDPNRPEDALPPDIVFSLAQDEAGRVYIATRRGLYRADPAASAVRRVTLPGGRDPAAPTMSLIVRDGMLWVGGEEDGLRGYTLDGPGGTPGRLVFGATPADQAQLSDRTIRALLAGAGHELWVGTRNGLNHIDIATGAVERIPPAHGDPQGLPDPYVSSLLVDRQGRLWVGTFGGGLALMTGRDAGGKPRFRHFGLAQGMPHANVCSLAMDGDGVIWAGTDDGLARIDPDTLEVRAVRRADGSALVDYFVGASAATPAGEALFGSKGGMTVVRPGTLPAWRFPAPVVITDLRVGGHPVPVARVRASGPLVLTPETNSLAVEFAALDYTAPGRNRYAYRLEGYDADWIEADVNRRLAVYTNLPPGDYTLRLRGSNRDGMWTERDLTLPLRVMPAWYQRLWLHLLAGALAVVAVTLLVRWRTSYLRRRQAELENQIADRTADLRAANDRLTHLATTDPLTGCANRHHFMERARDMIALASRHGTPLALAILDLDEFKRVNDTHGHPGGDAVLALTGRVLASHVRSTDLVGRIGGEEFALLMPHTAAHGARLLADRLRQAISDECVAIDGVQIRVTASLGLAERRNGEDLDALYAHADAALYRAKQSGRNRVEMTRSAE
;
A
#
# COMPACT_ATOMS: atom_id res chain seq x y z
N MET A 1 -84.22 25.62 -10.21
CA MET A 1 -83.69 24.61 -9.25
C MET A 1 -82.35 24.19 -9.83
N GLY A 2 -81.20 24.74 -9.47
CA GLY A 2 -80.63 25.10 -8.16
C GLY A 2 -79.36 24.25 -8.03
N GLY A 3 -78.15 24.76 -7.87
CA GLY A 3 -77.64 26.12 -7.80
C GLY A 3 -76.22 26.03 -7.23
N SER A 4 -75.26 26.64 -7.95
CA SER A 4 -74.04 27.36 -7.50
C SER A 4 -73.04 26.65 -6.54
N ILE A 5 -71.72 26.81 -6.63
CA ILE A 5 -70.93 28.07 -6.65
C ILE A 5 -69.54 27.89 -7.32
N LEU A 6 -69.27 28.81 -8.27
CA LEU A 6 -68.03 29.42 -8.80
C LEU A 6 -66.67 28.69 -8.87
N SER A 7 -66.13 28.64 -10.11
CA SER A 7 -64.69 28.53 -10.41
C SER A 7 -64.35 29.16 -11.78
N VAL A 8 -63.34 30.04 -11.80
CA VAL A 8 -62.47 30.44 -12.93
C VAL A 8 -61.16 30.93 -12.27
N LYS A 9 -59.93 30.43 -12.57
CA LYS A 9 -59.21 30.60 -13.85
C LYS A 9 -57.96 29.70 -13.93
N ARG A 10 -57.94 28.88 -14.99
CA ARG A 10 -56.87 28.38 -15.88
C ARG A 10 -55.46 28.01 -15.35
N VAL A 11 -55.14 26.72 -15.53
CA VAL A 11 -53.80 26.13 -15.61
C VAL A 11 -53.74 25.20 -16.85
N SER A 12 -52.60 25.30 -17.55
CA SER A 12 -51.82 24.36 -18.40
C SER A 12 -52.37 23.00 -18.86
N GLY A 13 -51.97 22.58 -20.07
CA GLY A 13 -51.75 21.15 -20.39
C GLY A 13 -51.96 20.69 -21.85
N LEU A 14 -50.86 20.30 -22.50
CA LEU A 14 -50.67 19.61 -23.80
C LEU A 14 -51.68 18.53 -24.19
N VAL A 15 -51.91 18.34 -25.51
CA VAL A 15 -51.95 17.01 -26.20
C VAL A 15 -51.47 17.11 -27.67
N LEU A 16 -50.74 16.08 -28.10
CA LEU A 16 -49.99 15.85 -29.36
C LEU A 16 -50.78 15.86 -30.69
N GLY A 17 -50.15 16.47 -31.71
CA GLY A 17 -49.69 15.90 -33.00
C GLY A 17 -50.54 14.92 -33.84
N GLY A 18 -50.78 15.27 -35.11
CA GLY A 18 -51.02 14.29 -36.17
C GLY A 18 -51.50 14.81 -37.55
N LEU A 19 -50.58 14.71 -38.53
CA LEU A 19 -50.79 14.50 -39.98
C LEU A 19 -51.15 15.66 -40.95
N ARG A 20 -50.14 15.92 -41.80
CA ARG A 20 -50.13 15.89 -43.30
C ARG A 20 -50.67 17.09 -44.11
N LEU A 21 -49.73 17.57 -44.95
CA LEU A 21 -49.86 18.14 -46.29
C LEU A 21 -50.56 19.51 -46.45
N CYS A 22 -49.75 20.55 -46.64
CA CYS A 22 -50.05 21.59 -47.64
C CYS A 22 -48.80 21.87 -48.47
N ARG A 23 -48.95 21.63 -49.78
CA ARG A 23 -47.97 21.74 -50.85
C ARG A 23 -48.32 22.99 -51.67
N VAL A 24 -47.29 23.70 -52.14
CA VAL A 24 -47.29 24.63 -53.30
C VAL A 24 -47.92 26.02 -53.07
N ALA A 25 -47.04 27.03 -52.93
CA ALA A 25 -47.00 28.24 -53.76
C ALA A 25 -46.31 29.40 -52.99
N PHE A 26 -44.99 29.46 -52.97
CA PHE A 26 -44.26 30.73 -52.86
C PHE A 26 -42.88 30.52 -53.48
N LEU A 27 -42.78 30.83 -54.77
CA LEU A 27 -41.58 30.74 -55.60
C LEU A 27 -41.36 32.12 -56.20
N LEU A 28 -40.08 32.54 -56.22
CA LEU A 28 -39.45 33.65 -56.95
C LEU A 28 -39.19 34.93 -56.15
N GLY A 29 -37.92 35.07 -55.73
CA GLY A 29 -37.32 36.38 -55.45
C GLY A 29 -36.33 36.39 -54.29
N LEU A 30 -35.23 35.64 -54.35
CA LEU A 30 -34.05 35.94 -53.52
C LEU A 30 -32.79 35.57 -54.28
N VAL A 31 -32.16 36.63 -54.79
CA VAL A 31 -30.80 36.66 -55.33
C VAL A 31 -29.86 36.01 -54.32
N ALA A 32 -29.11 35.01 -54.76
CA ALA A 32 -28.04 34.39 -53.99
C ALA A 32 -26.94 35.43 -53.76
N LEU A 33 -26.95 36.07 -52.59
CA LEU A 33 -25.74 36.64 -52.02
C LEU A 33 -24.81 35.46 -51.72
N PRO A 34 -23.60 35.37 -52.29
CA PRO A 34 -22.63 34.40 -51.83
C PRO A 34 -22.42 34.68 -50.35
N SER A 35 -22.78 33.72 -49.52
CA SER A 35 -22.39 33.69 -48.12
C SER A 35 -20.87 33.79 -48.11
N LEU A 36 -20.37 34.99 -47.81
CA LEU A 36 -19.00 35.22 -47.40
C LEU A 36 -18.78 34.29 -46.21
N VAL A 37 -18.18 33.13 -46.49
CA VAL A 37 -17.57 32.29 -45.47
C VAL A 37 -16.53 33.19 -44.85
N ARG A 38 -16.88 33.78 -43.70
CA ARG A 38 -15.93 34.47 -42.85
C ARG A 38 -14.91 33.40 -42.49
N ALA A 39 -13.70 33.53 -43.05
CA ALA A 39 -12.57 32.72 -42.61
C ALA A 39 -12.57 32.72 -41.08
N ALA A 40 -12.41 31.54 -40.47
CA ALA A 40 -12.25 31.46 -39.02
C ALA A 40 -11.19 32.49 -38.62
N PRO A 41 -11.46 33.38 -37.64
CA PRO A 41 -10.46 34.35 -37.21
C PRO A 41 -9.20 33.58 -36.85
N ALA A 42 -8.06 34.00 -37.40
CA ALA A 42 -6.78 33.36 -37.10
C ALA A 42 -6.57 33.34 -35.58
N ASP A 43 -6.15 32.19 -35.04
CA ASP A 43 -5.99 32.04 -33.60
C ASP A 43 -4.87 32.94 -33.09
N ARG A 44 -5.19 33.88 -32.21
CA ARG A 44 -4.21 34.75 -31.55
C ARG A 44 -3.15 33.92 -30.86
N TRP A 45 -1.91 34.40 -30.94
CA TRP A 45 -0.70 33.79 -30.42
C TRP A 45 -0.28 32.49 -31.09
N SER A 46 -1.08 31.90 -31.99
CA SER A 46 -0.79 30.59 -32.59
C SER A 46 0.52 30.53 -33.36
N GLY A 47 0.94 31.64 -33.98
CA GLY A 47 2.23 31.74 -34.69
C GLY A 47 3.45 31.73 -33.76
N LEU A 48 3.29 32.07 -32.49
CA LEU A 48 4.34 32.06 -31.46
C LEU A 48 4.20 30.90 -30.47
N ALA A 49 3.02 30.32 -30.36
CA ALA A 49 2.74 29.21 -29.46
C ALA A 49 3.45 27.95 -29.94
N GLU A 50 4.20 27.32 -29.04
CA GLU A 50 4.95 26.10 -29.35
C GLU A 50 4.23 24.86 -28.81
N THR A 51 4.42 23.72 -29.49
CA THR A 51 3.93 22.43 -29.00
C THR A 51 4.90 21.87 -27.98
N VAL A 52 4.36 21.51 -26.81
CA VAL A 52 5.12 21.13 -25.63
C VAL A 52 5.18 19.62 -25.52
N PHE A 53 6.38 19.09 -25.27
CA PHE A 53 6.64 17.68 -25.07
C PHE A 53 7.33 17.40 -23.74
N GLN A 54 7.08 16.20 -23.23
CA GLN A 54 7.91 15.55 -22.23
C GLN A 54 8.70 14.42 -22.89
N ASN A 55 10.02 14.44 -22.75
CA ASN A 55 10.91 13.52 -23.43
C ASN A 55 11.42 12.43 -22.46
N TYR A 56 11.33 11.17 -22.89
CA TYR A 56 11.80 9.99 -22.18
C TYR A 56 12.87 9.30 -23.00
N GLY A 57 14.03 9.05 -22.40
CA GLY A 57 15.18 8.39 -23.02
C GLY A 57 15.68 7.20 -22.21
N ARG A 58 16.96 6.87 -22.42
CA ARG A 58 17.64 5.75 -21.73
C ARG A 58 17.70 5.93 -20.21
N ASP A 59 17.85 7.17 -19.75
CA ASP A 59 17.93 7.50 -18.32
C ASP A 59 16.64 7.14 -17.57
N GLN A 60 15.52 7.01 -18.29
CA GLN A 60 14.22 6.60 -17.75
C GLN A 60 13.93 5.10 -17.96
N GLY A 61 14.86 4.32 -18.53
CA GLY A 61 14.77 2.87 -18.68
C GLY A 61 14.42 2.34 -20.07
N LEU A 62 14.33 3.21 -21.09
CA LEU A 62 14.09 2.77 -22.48
C LEU A 62 15.29 1.93 -23.00
N PRO A 63 15.08 0.73 -23.59
CA PRO A 63 16.18 -0.17 -23.95
C PRO A 63 17.11 0.39 -25.03
N HIS A 64 16.55 1.15 -25.97
CA HIS A 64 17.31 1.74 -27.09
C HIS A 64 16.78 3.15 -27.42
N PRO A 65 17.64 4.11 -27.79
CA PRO A 65 17.25 5.51 -28.02
C PRO A 65 16.47 5.75 -29.32
N VAL A 66 16.02 4.70 -30.01
CA VAL A 66 15.31 4.82 -31.29
C VAL A 66 14.06 3.95 -31.24
N PRO A 67 12.95 4.47 -30.71
CA PRO A 67 11.63 3.87 -30.87
C PRO A 67 11.21 3.91 -32.34
N THR A 68 10.81 2.76 -32.85
CA THR A 68 10.51 2.51 -34.27
C THR A 68 9.04 2.18 -34.50
N ALA A 69 8.35 1.66 -33.48
CA ALA A 69 6.94 1.32 -33.50
C ALA A 69 6.31 1.54 -32.13
N LEU A 70 5.04 1.92 -32.09
CA LEU A 70 4.27 2.17 -30.87
C LEU A 70 2.91 1.48 -30.98
N ALA A 71 2.43 0.90 -29.88
CA ALA A 71 1.08 0.35 -29.78
C ALA A 71 0.57 0.47 -28.33
N GLN A 72 -0.75 0.55 -28.13
CA GLN A 72 -1.36 0.44 -26.82
C GLN A 72 -2.24 -0.81 -26.78
N ASP A 73 -2.05 -1.68 -25.79
CA ASP A 73 -2.87 -2.88 -25.63
C ASP A 73 -4.23 -2.60 -24.95
N HIS A 74 -5.10 -3.61 -24.92
CA HIS A 74 -6.44 -3.49 -24.33
C HIS A 74 -6.45 -3.36 -22.80
N ASP A 75 -5.38 -3.79 -22.11
CA ASP A 75 -5.20 -3.53 -20.67
C ASP A 75 -4.76 -2.06 -20.43
N GLY A 76 -4.27 -1.39 -21.47
CA GLY A 76 -3.88 0.02 -21.52
C GLY A 76 -2.36 0.25 -21.54
N PHE A 77 -1.54 -0.81 -21.52
CA PHE A 77 -0.08 -0.65 -21.54
C PHE A 77 0.40 -0.10 -22.86
N LEU A 78 1.37 0.82 -22.79
CA LEU A 78 2.10 1.31 -23.95
C LEU A 78 3.25 0.35 -24.27
N TRP A 79 3.27 -0.14 -25.50
CA TRP A 79 4.34 -0.97 -26.07
C TRP A 79 5.18 -0.14 -27.02
N VAL A 80 6.50 -0.23 -26.85
CA VAL A 80 7.50 0.56 -27.56
C VAL A 80 8.49 -0.39 -28.22
N GLY A 81 8.35 -0.57 -29.53
CA GLY A 81 9.33 -1.26 -30.36
C GLY A 81 10.51 -0.35 -30.62
N THR A 82 11.73 -0.88 -30.55
CA THR A 82 12.95 -0.12 -30.80
C THR A 82 13.88 -0.85 -31.76
N GLN A 83 14.99 -0.23 -32.15
CA GLN A 83 16.07 -0.93 -32.87
C GLN A 83 16.82 -1.97 -32.02
N GLY A 84 16.66 -1.95 -30.69
CA GLY A 84 17.42 -2.77 -29.74
C GLY A 84 16.55 -3.54 -28.74
N GLY A 85 15.34 -3.91 -29.14
CA GLY A 85 14.39 -4.69 -28.34
C GLY A 85 13.00 -4.07 -28.28
N LEU A 86 12.14 -4.69 -27.47
CA LEU A 86 10.78 -4.26 -27.19
C LEU A 86 10.67 -3.81 -25.73
N ALA A 87 9.90 -2.77 -25.44
CA ALA A 87 9.60 -2.36 -24.08
C ALA A 87 8.10 -2.23 -23.84
N ARG A 88 7.66 -2.54 -22.62
CA ARG A 88 6.31 -2.26 -22.11
C ARG A 88 6.40 -1.20 -21.02
N TRP A 89 5.59 -0.16 -21.11
CA TRP A 89 5.55 0.98 -20.20
C TRP A 89 4.25 1.03 -19.40
N ASP A 90 4.37 1.11 -18.08
CA ASP A 90 3.24 1.15 -17.14
C ASP A 90 2.95 2.56 -16.58
N GLY A 91 3.66 3.58 -17.07
CA GLY A 91 3.55 4.96 -16.58
C GLY A 91 4.68 5.37 -15.65
N TYR A 92 5.45 4.39 -15.16
CA TYR A 92 6.54 4.62 -14.21
C TYR A 92 7.83 3.89 -14.59
N ARG A 93 7.74 2.68 -15.16
CA ARG A 93 8.90 1.84 -15.49
C ARG A 93 8.73 1.11 -16.82
N PHE A 94 9.86 0.95 -17.52
CA PHE A 94 9.95 0.10 -18.70
C PHE A 94 10.32 -1.32 -18.30
N LYS A 95 9.55 -2.30 -18.79
CA LYS A 95 9.92 -3.71 -18.83
C LYS A 95 10.43 -4.05 -20.23
N SER A 96 11.71 -4.40 -20.34
CA SER A 96 12.38 -4.64 -21.61
C SER A 96 12.44 -6.13 -21.97
N TYR A 97 12.30 -6.43 -23.26
CA TYR A 97 12.41 -7.74 -23.86
C TYR A 97 13.44 -7.69 -24.98
N MET A 98 14.42 -8.59 -24.95
CA MET A 98 15.52 -8.66 -25.92
C MET A 98 15.60 -10.07 -26.50
N ALA A 99 16.20 -10.18 -27.68
CA ALA A 99 16.47 -11.43 -28.33
C ALA A 99 17.64 -12.15 -27.68
N SER A 100 17.47 -13.45 -27.40
CA SER A 100 18.51 -14.30 -26.84
C SER A 100 18.42 -15.70 -27.45
N GLN A 101 19.56 -16.23 -27.88
CA GLN A 101 19.63 -17.61 -28.35
C GLN A 101 19.58 -18.62 -27.18
N ASP A 102 19.91 -18.17 -25.97
CA ASP A 102 20.01 -19.03 -24.78
C ASP A 102 18.69 -19.11 -24.00
N VAL A 103 17.73 -18.22 -24.27
CA VAL A 103 16.46 -18.13 -23.54
C VAL A 103 15.29 -18.51 -24.45
N PRO A 104 14.77 -19.75 -24.36
CA PRO A 104 13.60 -20.16 -25.14
C PRO A 104 12.39 -19.25 -24.91
N GLY A 105 11.76 -18.80 -25.99
CA GLY A 105 10.62 -17.89 -25.94
C GLY A 105 11.01 -16.42 -25.67
N SER A 106 12.29 -16.06 -25.76
CA SER A 106 12.68 -14.65 -25.87
C SER A 106 12.20 -14.04 -27.19
N LEU A 107 12.36 -12.73 -27.33
CA LEU A 107 12.04 -12.01 -28.55
C LEU A 107 12.84 -12.60 -29.75
N PRO A 108 12.24 -12.79 -30.94
CA PRO A 108 12.98 -13.39 -32.06
C PRO A 108 14.05 -12.49 -32.69
N SER A 109 13.90 -11.16 -32.58
CA SER A 109 14.84 -10.18 -33.11
C SER A 109 14.69 -8.84 -32.39
N ASP A 110 15.80 -8.14 -32.17
CA ASP A 110 15.79 -6.87 -31.45
C ASP A 110 15.29 -5.68 -32.27
N PHE A 111 15.42 -5.70 -33.60
CA PHE A 111 14.96 -4.59 -34.43
C PHE A 111 13.47 -4.74 -34.74
N ILE A 112 12.65 -4.17 -33.87
CA ILE A 112 11.20 -4.10 -34.03
C ILE A 112 10.85 -3.06 -35.08
N LYS A 113 9.90 -3.37 -35.97
CA LYS A 113 9.50 -2.50 -37.08
C LYS A 113 8.00 -2.22 -37.10
N SER A 114 7.20 -3.16 -36.62
CA SER A 114 5.77 -2.97 -36.45
C SER A 114 5.28 -3.64 -35.17
N LEU A 115 4.25 -3.05 -34.59
CA LEU A 115 3.51 -3.58 -33.46
C LEU A 115 2.03 -3.50 -33.82
N PHE A 116 1.29 -4.56 -33.54
CA PHE A 116 -0.14 -4.61 -33.81
C PHE A 116 -0.86 -5.35 -32.67
N ILE A 117 -1.96 -4.77 -32.20
CA ILE A 117 -2.84 -5.39 -31.22
C ILE A 117 -4.06 -5.88 -31.99
N ASP A 118 -4.29 -7.19 -31.97
CA ASP A 118 -5.45 -7.75 -32.66
C ASP A 118 -6.76 -7.51 -31.89
N PRO A 119 -7.94 -7.74 -32.51
CA PRO A 119 -9.22 -7.57 -31.84
C PRO A 119 -9.43 -8.44 -30.59
N LYS A 120 -8.66 -9.53 -30.43
CA LYS A 120 -8.66 -10.39 -29.22
C LYS A 120 -7.72 -9.85 -28.12
N GLY A 121 -7.03 -8.73 -28.36
CA GLY A 121 -6.11 -8.06 -27.42
C GLY A 121 -4.70 -8.65 -27.39
N ARG A 122 -4.31 -9.48 -28.37
CA ARG A 122 -2.97 -10.08 -28.41
C ARG A 122 -1.99 -9.19 -29.16
N LEU A 123 -0.77 -9.13 -28.66
CA LEU A 123 0.31 -8.36 -29.26
C LEU A 123 1.06 -9.19 -30.31
N TRP A 124 1.06 -8.66 -31.53
CA TRP A 124 1.85 -9.13 -32.66
C TRP A 124 3.03 -8.20 -32.88
N VAL A 125 4.21 -8.80 -33.05
CA VAL A 125 5.48 -8.08 -33.20
C VAL A 125 6.08 -8.43 -34.56
N GLY A 126 6.21 -7.41 -35.41
CA GLY A 126 6.90 -7.53 -36.69
C GLY A 126 8.34 -7.05 -36.58
N ALA A 127 9.27 -7.94 -36.92
CA ALA A 127 10.70 -7.67 -36.98
C ALA A 127 11.29 -8.38 -38.22
N ASN A 128 12.39 -9.11 -38.08
CA ASN A 128 12.87 -10.02 -39.12
C ASN A 128 12.03 -11.32 -39.22
N SER A 129 11.00 -11.45 -38.39
CA SER A 129 9.98 -12.49 -38.40
C SER A 129 8.72 -11.94 -37.73
N LEU A 130 7.62 -12.68 -37.81
CA LEU A 130 6.41 -12.39 -37.06
C LEU A 130 6.44 -13.14 -35.72
N ALA A 131 6.17 -12.45 -34.62
CA ALA A 131 6.06 -13.05 -33.30
C ALA A 131 4.71 -12.72 -32.66
N LEU A 132 4.17 -13.66 -31.90
CA LEU A 132 2.99 -13.50 -31.05
C LEU A 132 3.43 -13.49 -29.58
N TYR A 133 3.02 -12.48 -28.82
CA TYR A 133 3.27 -12.43 -27.38
C TYR A 133 2.23 -13.26 -26.62
N ASP A 134 2.70 -14.27 -25.90
CA ASP A 134 1.92 -15.05 -24.94
C ASP A 134 2.04 -14.41 -23.55
N ALA A 135 1.01 -13.68 -23.14
CA ALA A 135 0.95 -13.04 -21.84
C ALA A 135 0.88 -14.03 -20.66
N THR A 136 0.43 -15.28 -20.88
CA THR A 136 0.30 -16.29 -19.80
C THR A 136 1.64 -16.92 -19.44
N ALA A 137 2.54 -17.03 -20.42
CA ALA A 137 3.90 -17.51 -20.23
C ALA A 137 4.92 -16.37 -20.13
N ASP A 138 4.53 -15.14 -20.49
CA ASP A 138 5.40 -13.96 -20.65
C ASP A 138 6.53 -14.22 -21.67
N ARG A 139 6.16 -14.76 -22.84
CA ARG A 139 7.08 -15.26 -23.89
C ARG A 139 6.60 -14.91 -25.29
N PHE A 140 7.47 -15.10 -26.28
CA PHE A 140 7.18 -14.89 -27.69
C PHE A 140 7.20 -16.20 -28.47
N GLU A 141 6.16 -16.40 -29.30
CA GLU A 141 6.04 -17.49 -30.25
C GLU A 141 6.32 -16.96 -31.67
N THR A 142 7.32 -17.51 -32.36
CA THR A 142 7.58 -17.16 -33.76
C THR A 142 6.58 -17.83 -34.68
N ILE A 143 5.91 -17.06 -35.54
CA ILE A 143 4.89 -17.55 -36.47
C ILE A 143 5.48 -17.64 -37.90
N PRO A 144 5.52 -18.84 -38.51
CA PRO A 144 6.01 -19.01 -39.88
C PRO A 144 5.11 -18.33 -40.92
N LEU A 145 5.70 -17.59 -41.87
CA LEU A 145 4.99 -16.91 -42.96
C LEU A 145 5.27 -17.50 -44.35
N GLY A 146 5.75 -18.75 -44.38
CA GLY A 146 6.24 -19.40 -45.59
C GLY A 146 7.54 -18.77 -46.11
N THR A 147 7.93 -19.14 -47.33
CA THR A 147 9.16 -18.63 -47.96
C THR A 147 9.01 -17.17 -48.36
N ILE A 148 9.93 -16.32 -47.89
CA ILE A 148 10.05 -14.91 -48.27
C ILE A 148 11.29 -14.77 -49.15
N ASN A 149 11.14 -14.18 -50.34
CA ASN A 149 12.27 -13.89 -51.21
C ASN A 149 13.00 -12.64 -50.67
N GLY A 150 14.26 -12.79 -50.26
CA GLY A 150 15.05 -11.70 -49.68
C GLY A 150 15.10 -11.76 -48.15
N ARG A 151 15.28 -10.61 -47.49
CA ARG A 151 15.29 -10.56 -46.02
C ARG A 151 13.84 -10.55 -45.52
N PRO A 152 13.44 -11.47 -44.63
CA PRO A 152 12.12 -11.41 -44.02
C PRO A 152 12.06 -10.14 -43.18
N ASP A 153 11.20 -9.22 -43.58
CA ASP A 153 11.06 -7.89 -42.99
C ASP A 153 9.58 -7.57 -42.87
N ILE A 154 9.08 -7.51 -41.63
CA ILE A 154 7.65 -7.33 -41.32
C ILE A 154 7.41 -5.88 -40.93
N GLY A 155 7.22 -5.04 -41.95
CA GLY A 155 7.07 -3.59 -41.79
C GLY A 155 5.67 -3.13 -41.39
N THR A 156 4.63 -3.94 -41.61
CA THR A 156 3.24 -3.54 -41.38
C THR A 156 2.33 -4.75 -41.17
N ILE A 157 1.36 -4.61 -40.28
CA ILE A 157 0.39 -5.65 -39.88
C ILE A 157 -0.96 -4.95 -39.66
N THR A 158 -2.05 -5.55 -40.14
CA THR A 158 -3.43 -5.12 -39.85
C THR A 158 -4.36 -6.33 -39.82
N ASP A 159 -5.53 -6.22 -39.20
CA ASP A 159 -6.54 -7.28 -39.23
C ASP A 159 -7.26 -7.34 -40.58
N ASP A 160 -7.99 -8.43 -40.80
CA ASP A 160 -8.85 -8.61 -41.97
C ASP A 160 -10.36 -8.48 -41.67
N GLY A 161 -10.73 -8.11 -40.43
CA GLY A 161 -12.11 -8.07 -39.95
C GLY A 161 -12.80 -9.43 -39.75
N ALA A 162 -12.14 -10.54 -40.08
CA ALA A 162 -12.70 -11.90 -40.09
C ALA A 162 -11.90 -12.91 -39.26
N GLY A 163 -10.90 -12.46 -38.48
CA GLY A 163 -10.10 -13.31 -37.61
C GLY A 163 -8.74 -13.72 -38.20
N GLY A 164 -8.33 -13.11 -39.30
CA GLY A 164 -6.98 -13.20 -39.88
C GLY A 164 -6.21 -11.88 -39.81
N LEU A 165 -5.00 -11.90 -40.38
CA LEU A 165 -4.09 -10.76 -40.45
C LEU A 165 -3.57 -10.57 -41.87
N TRP A 166 -3.49 -9.32 -42.30
CA TRP A 166 -2.73 -8.89 -43.46
C TRP A 166 -1.34 -8.42 -43.03
N ILE A 167 -0.31 -8.95 -43.67
CA ILE A 167 1.09 -8.73 -43.28
C ILE A 167 1.89 -8.33 -44.52
N GLY A 168 2.52 -7.16 -44.46
CA GLY A 168 3.42 -6.69 -45.51
C GLY A 168 4.82 -7.27 -45.39
N THR A 169 5.37 -7.78 -46.49
CA THR A 169 6.74 -8.33 -46.58
C THR A 169 7.53 -7.69 -47.72
N ASP A 170 8.84 -7.97 -47.76
CA ASP A 170 9.76 -7.51 -48.81
C ASP A 170 9.39 -7.95 -50.22
N ASP A 171 8.67 -9.07 -50.35
CA ASP A 171 8.34 -9.69 -51.62
C ASP A 171 6.83 -9.70 -51.94
N GLY A 172 5.99 -9.10 -51.10
CA GLY A 172 4.55 -9.02 -51.34
C GLY A 172 3.71 -8.93 -50.07
N LEU A 173 2.46 -9.35 -50.18
CA LEU A 173 1.49 -9.37 -49.08
C LEU A 173 1.27 -10.81 -48.63
N ARG A 174 1.05 -11.02 -47.34
CA ARG A 174 0.64 -12.30 -46.75
C ARG A 174 -0.69 -12.14 -46.04
N HIS A 175 -1.52 -13.16 -46.11
CA HIS A 175 -2.72 -13.30 -45.28
C HIS A 175 -2.55 -14.50 -44.36
N LEU A 176 -2.67 -14.29 -43.06
CA LEU A 176 -2.56 -15.31 -42.04
C LEU A 176 -3.93 -15.52 -41.38
N ASP A 177 -4.49 -16.71 -41.50
CA ASP A 177 -5.60 -17.12 -40.64
C ASP A 177 -5.05 -17.46 -39.24
N ILE A 178 -5.56 -16.78 -38.22
CA ILE A 178 -4.98 -16.87 -36.87
C ILE A 178 -5.18 -18.25 -36.26
N ASP A 179 -6.36 -18.85 -36.47
CA ASP A 179 -6.77 -20.04 -35.73
C ASP A 179 -6.20 -21.32 -36.39
N SER A 180 -6.24 -21.41 -37.72
CA SER A 180 -5.64 -22.51 -38.49
C SER A 180 -4.14 -22.35 -38.73
N ARG A 181 -3.59 -21.15 -38.54
CA ARG A 181 -2.22 -20.76 -38.92
C ARG A 181 -1.92 -20.91 -40.42
N ALA A 182 -2.95 -21.01 -41.27
CA ALA A 182 -2.78 -21.07 -42.71
C ALA A 182 -2.30 -19.72 -43.26
N VAL A 183 -1.31 -19.76 -44.15
CA VAL A 183 -0.74 -18.56 -44.78
C VAL A 183 -0.98 -18.58 -46.27
N THR A 184 -1.63 -17.54 -46.78
CA THR A 184 -1.80 -17.28 -48.21
C THR A 184 -0.78 -16.23 -48.66
N VAL A 185 -0.09 -16.49 -49.76
CA VAL A 185 0.96 -15.63 -50.32
C VAL A 185 0.45 -14.88 -51.53
N LEU A 186 0.45 -13.54 -51.48
CA LEU A 186 -0.01 -12.68 -52.57
C LEU A 186 1.18 -11.86 -53.11
N ARG A 187 1.66 -12.23 -54.30
CA ARG A 187 2.78 -11.57 -54.98
C ARG A 187 2.32 -10.92 -56.26
N ALA A 188 2.78 -9.69 -56.54
CA ALA A 188 2.45 -9.02 -57.79
C ALA A 188 2.73 -9.91 -59.02
N GLY A 189 1.77 -10.00 -59.94
CA GLY A 189 1.81 -10.86 -61.11
C GLY A 189 1.25 -12.27 -60.90
N THR A 190 0.88 -12.66 -59.68
CA THR A 190 0.08 -13.88 -59.43
C THR A 190 -1.41 -13.63 -59.65
N PRO A 191 -2.20 -14.63 -60.08
CA PRO A 191 -3.65 -14.50 -60.24
C PRO A 191 -4.35 -13.98 -58.98
N GLU A 192 -3.91 -14.44 -57.81
CA GLU A 192 -4.45 -14.11 -56.49
C GLU A 192 -4.13 -12.67 -56.07
N ALA A 193 -3.14 -12.03 -56.69
CA ALA A 193 -2.74 -10.64 -56.43
C ALA A 193 -2.86 -9.77 -57.70
N SER A 194 -3.79 -10.09 -58.58
CA SER A 194 -4.05 -9.31 -59.79
C SER A 194 -4.30 -7.84 -59.44
N GLY A 195 -3.59 -6.92 -60.10
CA GLY A 195 -3.67 -5.48 -59.87
C GLY A 195 -2.91 -4.94 -58.65
N LEU A 196 -2.21 -5.79 -57.89
CA LEU A 196 -1.30 -5.36 -56.82
C LEU A 196 0.02 -4.84 -57.43
N PRO A 197 0.45 -3.60 -57.14
CA PRO A 197 1.76 -3.10 -57.57
C PRO A 197 2.91 -3.93 -57.01
N GLY A 198 4.01 -4.03 -57.76
CA GLY A 198 5.19 -4.79 -57.34
C GLY A 198 5.98 -4.17 -56.18
N GLY A 199 6.97 -4.92 -55.70
CA GLY A 199 7.92 -4.48 -54.68
C GLY A 199 7.47 -4.72 -53.23
N ARG A 200 8.30 -4.23 -52.30
CA ARG A 200 8.06 -4.31 -50.85
C ARG A 200 6.73 -3.68 -50.48
N VAL A 201 5.92 -4.39 -49.70
CA VAL A 201 4.71 -3.83 -49.08
C VAL A 201 5.13 -3.08 -47.82
N GLN A 202 4.88 -1.77 -47.78
CA GLN A 202 5.31 -0.90 -46.68
C GLN A 202 4.17 -0.46 -45.79
N ALA A 203 2.95 -0.38 -46.32
CA ALA A 203 1.77 0.03 -45.58
C ALA A 203 0.57 -0.83 -45.98
N VAL A 204 -0.17 -1.29 -44.98
CA VAL A 204 -1.45 -1.96 -45.17
C VAL A 204 -2.45 -1.35 -44.21
N LEU A 205 -3.66 -1.07 -44.71
CA LEU A 205 -4.74 -0.49 -43.93
C LEU A 205 -6.05 -1.18 -44.28
N HIS A 206 -6.65 -1.83 -43.28
CA HIS A 206 -8.04 -2.25 -43.33
C HIS A 206 -8.92 -1.04 -42.96
N ASP A 207 -9.72 -0.56 -43.91
CA ASP A 207 -10.55 0.64 -43.70
C ASP A 207 -11.90 0.30 -43.03
N GLY A 208 -12.54 1.32 -42.46
CA GLY A 208 -13.85 1.17 -41.81
C GLY A 208 -15.00 0.76 -42.73
N ALA A 209 -14.80 0.70 -44.05
CA ALA A 209 -15.77 0.18 -45.02
C ALA A 209 -15.53 -1.31 -45.34
N GLY A 210 -14.52 -1.95 -44.73
CA GLY A 210 -14.13 -3.35 -44.95
C GLY A 210 -13.18 -3.55 -46.13
N GLY A 211 -12.67 -2.47 -46.71
CA GLY A 211 -11.74 -2.49 -47.84
C GLY A 211 -10.29 -2.55 -47.38
N LEU A 212 -9.42 -3.07 -48.25
CA LEU A 212 -8.00 -3.22 -47.96
C LEU A 212 -7.16 -2.31 -48.87
N TRP A 213 -6.46 -1.37 -48.26
CA TRP A 213 -5.49 -0.51 -48.92
C TRP A 213 -4.09 -1.08 -48.74
N VAL A 214 -3.33 -1.13 -49.84
CA VAL A 214 -1.97 -1.66 -49.85
C VAL A 214 -1.04 -0.68 -50.54
N GLY A 215 -0.12 -0.12 -49.76
CA GLY A 215 0.97 0.73 -50.23
C GLY A 215 2.24 -0.09 -50.43
N THR A 216 2.78 -0.05 -51.64
CA THR A 216 4.04 -0.72 -51.99
C THR A 216 5.11 0.29 -52.39
N ALA A 217 6.34 -0.20 -52.55
CA ALA A 217 7.44 0.58 -53.08
C ALA A 217 7.19 1.13 -54.51
N GLN A 218 6.18 0.63 -55.22
CA GLN A 218 5.86 1.00 -56.61
C GLN A 218 4.46 1.59 -56.80
N GLY A 219 3.60 1.66 -55.78
CA GLY A 219 2.29 2.30 -55.92
C GLY A 219 1.30 1.98 -54.80
N LEU A 220 0.08 2.49 -54.96
CA LEU A 220 -1.06 2.23 -54.08
C LEU A 220 -2.05 1.30 -54.79
N ALA A 221 -2.62 0.36 -54.04
CA ALA A 221 -3.70 -0.51 -54.48
C ALA A 221 -4.84 -0.51 -53.46
N TYR A 222 -6.06 -0.73 -53.95
CA TYR A 222 -7.25 -0.91 -53.15
C TYR A 222 -7.97 -2.19 -53.55
N ARG A 223 -8.33 -3.01 -52.57
CA ARG A 223 -9.15 -4.20 -52.72
C ARG A 223 -10.48 -3.97 -52.00
N LYS A 224 -11.58 -4.07 -52.75
CA LYS A 224 -12.93 -3.91 -52.20
C LYS A 224 -13.26 -5.07 -51.25
N PRO A 225 -14.17 -4.84 -50.27
CA PRO A 225 -14.67 -5.92 -49.43
C PRO A 225 -15.26 -7.05 -50.29
N GLY A 226 -14.83 -8.29 -50.05
CA GLY A 226 -15.31 -9.48 -50.77
C GLY A 226 -14.66 -9.77 -52.13
N ASP A 227 -13.95 -8.81 -52.74
CA ASP A 227 -13.20 -9.04 -53.98
C ASP A 227 -11.93 -9.88 -53.70
N THR A 228 -11.36 -10.52 -54.71
CA THR A 228 -10.05 -11.21 -54.62
C THR A 228 -8.91 -10.38 -55.23
N GLY A 229 -9.20 -9.55 -56.22
CA GLY A 229 -8.22 -8.70 -56.91
C GLY A 229 -8.07 -7.31 -56.30
N PHE A 230 -7.02 -6.61 -56.73
CA PHE A 230 -6.70 -5.23 -56.36
C PHE A 230 -6.94 -4.30 -57.55
N THR A 231 -7.27 -3.04 -57.26
CA THR A 231 -7.32 -1.95 -58.23
C THR A 231 -6.19 -0.98 -57.91
N ALA A 232 -5.30 -0.73 -58.87
CA ALA A 232 -4.25 0.27 -58.72
C ALA A 232 -4.85 1.68 -58.61
N VAL A 233 -4.36 2.47 -57.66
CA VAL A 233 -4.81 3.83 -57.38
C VAL A 233 -3.68 4.79 -57.74
N PRO A 234 -3.77 5.51 -58.87
CA PRO A 234 -2.68 6.38 -59.33
C PRO A 234 -2.55 7.62 -58.45
N LEU A 235 -1.33 7.85 -57.93
CA LEU A 235 -0.97 9.02 -57.12
C LEU A 235 -0.32 10.07 -58.01
N GLY A 236 -1.13 10.91 -58.66
CA GLY A 236 -0.66 11.94 -59.59
C GLY A 236 -0.20 11.38 -60.95
N GLU A 237 0.64 12.14 -61.65
CA GLU A 237 1.12 11.78 -63.01
C GLU A 237 2.27 10.75 -63.01
N THR A 238 2.92 10.50 -61.87
CA THR A 238 3.99 9.52 -61.76
C THR A 238 3.41 8.11 -61.57
N ALA A 239 3.67 7.21 -62.53
CA ALA A 239 3.20 5.83 -62.51
C ALA A 239 3.79 4.96 -61.38
N GLN A 240 4.85 5.41 -60.69
CA GLN A 240 5.50 4.67 -59.59
C GLN A 240 5.81 5.57 -58.40
N THR A 241 4.93 5.54 -57.40
CA THR A 241 5.04 6.32 -56.17
C THR A 241 5.25 5.37 -54.99
N ASN A 242 6.35 5.53 -54.27
CA ASN A 242 6.65 4.72 -53.10
C ASN A 242 5.81 5.17 -51.90
N VAL A 243 4.83 4.36 -51.52
CA VAL A 243 3.87 4.62 -50.44
C VAL A 243 4.43 4.05 -49.15
N SER A 244 4.64 4.90 -48.15
CA SER A 244 5.31 4.54 -46.91
C SER A 244 4.38 4.33 -45.72
N VAL A 245 3.23 5.02 -45.68
CA VAL A 245 2.25 4.90 -44.59
C VAL A 245 0.84 5.24 -45.08
N LEU A 246 -0.15 4.57 -44.49
CA LEU A 246 -1.57 4.79 -44.73
C LEU A 246 -2.27 5.06 -43.41
N PHE A 247 -3.22 6.01 -43.40
CA PHE A 247 -3.99 6.37 -42.22
C PHE A 247 -5.42 6.73 -42.61
N GLN A 248 -6.41 6.24 -41.88
CA GLN A 248 -7.81 6.68 -42.02
C GLN A 248 -8.15 7.67 -40.92
N ASP A 249 -8.70 8.83 -41.29
CA ASP A 249 -9.17 9.80 -40.31
C ASP A 249 -10.61 9.54 -39.84
N GLY A 250 -11.08 10.34 -38.88
CA GLY A 250 -12.44 10.21 -38.31
C GLY A 250 -13.58 10.52 -39.28
N GLU A 251 -13.29 11.12 -40.44
CA GLU A 251 -14.26 11.37 -41.53
C GLU A 251 -14.25 10.23 -42.57
N GLY A 252 -13.39 9.23 -42.38
CA GLY A 252 -13.24 8.08 -43.27
C GLY A 252 -12.32 8.32 -44.47
N ARG A 253 -11.65 9.48 -44.55
CA ARG A 253 -10.71 9.79 -45.63
C ARG A 253 -9.40 9.03 -45.43
N ILE A 254 -8.79 8.62 -46.54
CA ILE A 254 -7.52 7.87 -46.54
C ILE A 254 -6.37 8.82 -46.85
N TRP A 255 -5.51 9.02 -45.86
CA TRP A 255 -4.28 9.77 -45.98
C TRP A 255 -3.13 8.85 -46.37
N VAL A 256 -2.40 9.26 -47.39
CA VAL A 256 -1.35 8.47 -48.03
C VAL A 256 -0.04 9.23 -47.96
N GLY A 257 0.86 8.75 -47.10
CA GLY A 257 2.23 9.25 -46.99
C GLY A 257 3.14 8.57 -48.00
N THR A 258 4.06 9.34 -48.59
CA THR A 258 5.03 8.82 -49.56
C THR A 258 6.46 9.08 -49.14
N ILE A 259 7.43 8.41 -49.77
CA ILE A 259 8.86 8.62 -49.48
C ILE A 259 9.42 9.92 -50.06
N ARG A 260 8.87 10.39 -51.20
CA ARG A 260 9.44 11.54 -51.94
C ARG A 260 8.42 12.61 -52.33
N TYR A 261 7.17 12.23 -52.53
CA TYR A 261 6.16 13.08 -53.18
C TYR A 261 5.17 13.71 -52.19
N GLY A 262 5.48 13.66 -50.89
CA GLY A 262 4.67 14.23 -49.83
C GLY A 262 3.40 13.44 -49.55
N LEU A 263 2.34 14.17 -49.20
CA LEU A 263 1.09 13.65 -48.65
C LEU A 263 -0.05 13.76 -49.65
N TYR A 264 -0.85 12.70 -49.77
CA TYR A 264 -2.09 12.67 -50.55
C TYR A 264 -3.27 12.34 -49.64
N VAL A 265 -4.47 12.72 -50.07
CA VAL A 265 -5.73 12.36 -49.43
C VAL A 265 -6.69 11.79 -50.46
N VAL A 266 -7.40 10.73 -50.08
CA VAL A 266 -8.47 10.12 -50.87
C VAL A 266 -9.76 10.23 -50.05
N ASP A 267 -10.72 11.03 -50.52
CA ASP A 267 -11.91 11.36 -49.73
C ASP A 267 -12.81 10.14 -49.47
N ARG A 268 -12.82 9.18 -50.39
CA ARG A 268 -13.55 7.91 -50.29
C ARG A 268 -13.00 6.88 -51.28
N PRO A 269 -13.17 5.57 -51.05
CA PRO A 269 -12.76 4.56 -52.03
C PRO A 269 -13.28 4.84 -53.45
N GLY A 270 -12.37 4.84 -54.42
CA GLY A 270 -12.66 5.16 -55.83
C GLY A 270 -12.66 6.65 -56.20
N ALA A 271 -12.52 7.57 -55.23
CA ALA A 271 -12.23 8.97 -55.54
C ALA A 271 -10.80 9.15 -56.05
N ALA A 272 -10.58 10.18 -56.88
CA ALA A 272 -9.23 10.53 -57.32
C ALA A 272 -8.40 11.05 -56.13
N PRO A 273 -7.16 10.56 -55.93
CA PRO A 273 -6.28 11.09 -54.89
C PRO A 273 -5.94 12.55 -55.15
N ARG A 274 -5.95 13.37 -54.10
CA ARG A 274 -5.58 14.78 -54.14
C ARG A 274 -4.29 14.99 -53.37
N ALA A 275 -3.30 15.62 -54.01
CA ALA A 275 -2.09 16.06 -53.32
C ALA A 275 -2.45 17.15 -52.30
N VAL A 276 -1.92 17.03 -51.09
CA VAL A 276 -2.10 18.02 -50.03
C VAL A 276 -1.05 19.10 -50.29
N ASN A 277 -1.50 20.20 -50.90
CA ASN A 277 -0.60 21.20 -51.46
C ASN A 277 0.18 21.92 -50.34
N PRO A 278 1.51 22.06 -50.46
CA PRO A 278 2.39 22.49 -49.39
C PRO A 278 2.27 23.96 -48.97
N GLY A 279 1.62 24.84 -49.74
CA GLY A 279 1.74 26.28 -49.50
C GLY A 279 3.22 26.69 -49.36
N ALA A 280 3.61 27.28 -48.22
CA ALA A 280 5.00 27.61 -47.86
C ALA A 280 5.77 26.49 -47.12
N THR A 281 5.12 25.39 -46.72
CA THR A 281 5.71 24.33 -45.88
C THR A 281 6.00 23.07 -46.70
N ASP A 282 7.27 22.69 -46.80
CA ASP A 282 7.69 21.55 -47.61
C ASP A 282 7.39 20.19 -46.95
N LEU A 283 6.40 19.47 -47.51
CA LEU A 283 6.08 18.08 -47.16
C LEU A 283 6.89 17.06 -47.98
N THR A 284 7.80 17.48 -48.86
CA THR A 284 8.65 16.53 -49.59
C THR A 284 9.66 15.89 -48.65
N GLY A 285 9.70 14.56 -48.68
CA GLY A 285 10.50 13.77 -47.75
C GLY A 285 9.79 12.48 -47.38
N TRP A 286 10.48 11.65 -46.59
CA TRP A 286 9.96 10.35 -46.21
C TRP A 286 9.00 10.50 -45.05
N ILE A 287 7.70 10.43 -45.34
CA ILE A 287 6.63 10.39 -44.33
C ILE A 287 6.63 9.01 -43.69
N SER A 288 6.95 8.92 -42.41
CA SER A 288 7.07 7.66 -41.67
C SER A 288 5.83 7.29 -40.88
N ALA A 289 5.08 8.29 -40.41
CA ALA A 289 3.91 8.08 -39.56
C ALA A 289 2.87 9.17 -39.77
N ILE A 290 1.59 8.83 -39.62
CA ILE A 290 0.47 9.78 -39.59
C ILE A 290 -0.43 9.38 -38.42
N CYS A 291 -0.89 10.36 -37.64
CA CYS A 291 -1.80 10.14 -36.54
C CYS A 291 -2.77 11.32 -36.39
N ALA A 292 -4.00 11.08 -35.93
CA ALA A 292 -4.89 12.17 -35.53
C ALA A 292 -4.37 12.82 -34.24
N SER A 293 -4.27 14.14 -34.22
CA SER A 293 -4.00 14.92 -33.01
C SER A 293 -5.27 15.53 -32.43
N GLY A 294 -6.25 15.83 -33.28
CA GLY A 294 -7.57 16.34 -32.87
C GLY A 294 -8.64 16.05 -33.92
N PRO A 295 -9.88 16.54 -33.72
CA PRO A 295 -11.00 16.29 -34.64
C PRO A 295 -10.75 16.75 -36.08
N HIS A 296 -9.97 17.82 -36.25
CA HIS A 296 -9.66 18.41 -37.54
C HIS A 296 -8.16 18.60 -37.77
N GLU A 297 -7.30 17.98 -36.98
CA GLU A 297 -5.84 18.08 -37.11
C GLU A 297 -5.21 16.68 -37.13
N ILE A 298 -4.28 16.48 -38.05
CA ILE A 298 -3.41 15.30 -38.08
C ILE A 298 -1.95 15.72 -37.93
N TRP A 299 -1.13 14.87 -37.34
CA TRP A 299 0.31 15.01 -37.29
C TRP A 299 0.95 14.05 -38.28
N VAL A 300 1.84 14.60 -39.10
CA VAL A 300 2.60 13.89 -40.14
C VAL A 300 4.06 13.87 -39.72
N GLY A 301 4.57 12.71 -39.36
CA GLY A 301 5.97 12.52 -38.99
C GLY A 301 6.84 12.29 -40.22
N LEU A 302 7.96 13.03 -40.32
CA LEU A 302 8.94 12.87 -41.39
C LEU A 302 10.28 12.38 -40.86
N ARG A 303 10.96 11.53 -41.63
CA ARG A 303 12.35 11.16 -41.39
C ARG A 303 13.25 12.38 -41.61
N ASN A 304 14.16 12.64 -40.67
CA ASN A 304 15.16 13.72 -40.70
C ASN A 304 14.63 15.15 -40.94
N ARG A 305 13.34 15.45 -40.70
CA ARG A 305 12.75 16.77 -41.01
C ARG A 305 11.77 17.34 -40.00
N SER A 306 11.32 16.57 -38.99
CA SER A 306 10.34 16.90 -37.93
C SER A 306 8.89 16.45 -38.18
N ILE A 307 7.96 16.89 -37.33
CA ILE A 307 6.52 16.67 -37.49
C ILE A 307 5.91 17.88 -38.20
N ILE A 308 4.93 17.64 -39.07
CA ILE A 308 4.07 18.69 -39.64
C ILE A 308 2.64 18.42 -39.17
N ALA A 309 2.08 19.36 -38.41
CA ALA A 309 0.67 19.36 -38.06
C ALA A 309 -0.13 19.98 -39.21
N VAL A 310 -1.20 19.30 -39.64
CA VAL A 310 -2.03 19.65 -40.79
C VAL A 310 -3.47 19.80 -40.34
N ASP A 311 -4.05 20.99 -40.49
CA ASP A 311 -5.49 21.19 -40.37
C ASP A 311 -6.18 20.57 -41.60
N THR A 312 -7.03 19.59 -41.34
CA THR A 312 -7.63 18.75 -42.37
C THR A 312 -8.77 19.41 -43.15
N ARG A 313 -9.23 20.60 -42.74
CA ARG A 313 -10.31 21.35 -43.41
C ARG A 313 -9.73 22.41 -44.35
N SER A 314 -8.79 23.19 -43.84
CA SER A 314 -8.13 24.30 -44.53
C SER A 314 -6.89 23.86 -45.31
N GLY A 315 -6.26 22.75 -44.91
CA GLY A 315 -4.94 22.36 -45.40
C GLY A 315 -3.80 23.19 -44.81
N ALA A 316 -4.06 24.05 -43.82
CA ALA A 316 -3.02 24.83 -43.16
C ALA A 316 -2.02 23.90 -42.44
N MET A 317 -0.74 24.26 -42.51
CA MET A 317 0.35 23.43 -41.98
C MET A 317 1.23 24.21 -41.04
N ARG A 318 1.66 23.59 -39.94
CA ARG A 318 2.71 24.12 -39.06
C ARG A 318 3.75 23.05 -38.72
N PRO A 319 5.05 23.38 -38.79
CA PRO A 319 6.09 22.45 -38.36
C PRO A 319 6.25 22.44 -36.84
N ILE A 320 6.42 21.25 -36.26
CA ILE A 320 6.76 21.00 -34.86
C ILE A 320 8.15 20.37 -34.86
N ARG A 321 9.15 21.10 -34.33
CA ARG A 321 10.58 20.76 -34.47
C ARG A 321 11.27 20.58 -33.12
N HIS A 322 12.40 19.89 -33.16
CA HIS A 322 13.38 19.89 -32.09
C HIS A 322 14.06 21.26 -32.00
N ASP A 323 14.20 21.75 -30.76
CA ASP A 323 15.01 22.90 -30.43
C ASP A 323 15.88 22.56 -29.21
N ARG A 324 17.20 22.52 -29.42
CA ARG A 324 18.16 22.19 -28.37
C ARG A 324 18.18 23.21 -27.23
N ALA A 325 17.80 24.46 -27.49
CA ALA A 325 17.69 25.48 -26.46
C ALA A 325 16.42 25.31 -25.61
N GLN A 326 15.47 24.48 -26.06
CA GLN A 326 14.17 24.27 -25.41
C GLN A 326 13.97 22.79 -25.06
N PRO A 327 14.24 22.39 -23.80
CA PRO A 327 14.08 20.99 -23.37
C PRO A 327 12.67 20.41 -23.52
N ALA A 328 11.66 21.28 -23.56
CA ALA A 328 10.25 20.93 -23.74
C ALA A 328 9.82 20.89 -25.23
N SER A 329 10.75 21.07 -26.17
CA SER A 329 10.51 20.80 -27.59
C SER A 329 10.58 19.30 -27.88
N LEU A 330 10.31 18.93 -29.13
CA LEU A 330 10.42 17.56 -29.61
C LEU A 330 11.82 16.97 -29.34
N ALA A 331 11.94 15.69 -28.96
CA ALA A 331 13.24 15.10 -28.65
C ALA A 331 14.23 15.14 -29.83
N HIS A 332 13.74 14.97 -31.06
CA HIS A 332 14.53 15.03 -32.29
C HIS A 332 13.63 15.16 -33.53
N ASP A 333 14.19 15.66 -34.63
CA ASP A 333 13.49 15.83 -35.92
C ASP A 333 13.38 14.55 -36.77
N ASP A 334 13.80 13.39 -36.26
CA ASP A 334 13.81 12.15 -37.03
C ASP A 334 12.72 11.20 -36.50
N ILE A 335 11.55 11.28 -37.11
CA ILE A 335 10.33 10.66 -36.60
C ILE A 335 10.17 9.27 -37.21
N TRP A 336 9.88 8.29 -36.37
CA TRP A 336 9.65 6.90 -36.78
C TRP A 336 8.19 6.48 -36.58
N ALA A 337 7.60 6.85 -35.44
CA ALA A 337 6.27 6.40 -35.06
C ALA A 337 5.48 7.51 -34.36
N LEU A 338 4.16 7.51 -34.57
CA LEU A 338 3.20 8.36 -33.88
C LEU A 338 2.07 7.47 -33.36
N LEU A 339 1.61 7.71 -32.14
CA LEU A 339 0.48 7.00 -31.55
C LEU A 339 -0.35 7.98 -30.73
N ARG A 340 -1.67 8.00 -30.96
CA ARG A 340 -2.61 8.62 -30.03
C ARG A 340 -3.11 7.55 -29.07
N ASP A 341 -2.91 7.75 -27.77
CA ASP A 341 -3.39 6.82 -26.75
C ASP A 341 -4.89 6.97 -26.49
N SER A 342 -5.45 6.05 -25.70
CA SER A 342 -6.85 6.03 -25.29
C SER A 342 -7.28 7.24 -24.45
N ALA A 343 -6.34 7.95 -23.81
CA ALA A 343 -6.59 9.21 -23.12
C ALA A 343 -6.59 10.42 -24.09
N GLY A 344 -6.25 10.19 -25.35
CA GLY A 344 -6.19 11.19 -26.41
C GLY A 344 -4.84 11.89 -26.53
N SER A 345 -3.84 11.52 -25.71
CA SER A 345 -2.51 12.10 -25.72
C SER A 345 -1.65 11.49 -26.83
N ILE A 346 -0.61 12.19 -27.26
CA ILE A 346 0.19 11.79 -28.42
C ILE A 346 1.59 11.38 -27.97
N TRP A 347 2.00 10.20 -28.43
CA TRP A 347 3.33 9.64 -28.26
C TRP A 347 4.07 9.70 -29.59
N VAL A 348 5.33 10.13 -29.54
CA VAL A 348 6.21 10.27 -30.68
C VAL A 348 7.46 9.43 -30.46
N GLY A 349 7.66 8.43 -31.30
CA GLY A 349 8.90 7.68 -31.38
C GLY A 349 9.84 8.31 -32.39
N GLY A 350 11.05 8.67 -31.97
CA GLY A 350 12.05 9.27 -32.83
C GLY A 350 13.47 8.89 -32.44
N THR A 351 14.45 9.28 -33.25
CA THR A 351 15.84 9.24 -32.80
C THR A 351 15.97 10.07 -31.51
N GLY A 352 16.67 9.59 -30.49
CA GLY A 352 16.80 10.31 -29.20
C GLY A 352 15.75 9.99 -28.15
N GLY A 353 14.71 9.21 -28.46
CA GLY A 353 13.79 8.64 -27.46
C GLY A 353 12.31 8.82 -27.81
N LEU A 354 11.49 8.85 -26.75
CA LEU A 354 10.04 8.93 -26.81
C LEU A 354 9.59 10.32 -26.33
N SER A 355 8.90 11.09 -27.17
CA SER A 355 8.28 12.36 -26.78
C SER A 355 6.79 12.16 -26.49
N TYR A 356 6.28 12.83 -25.46
CA TYR A 356 4.89 12.76 -25.02
C TYR A 356 4.26 14.14 -25.01
N HIS A 357 3.14 14.30 -25.71
CA HIS A 357 2.33 15.51 -25.72
C HIS A 357 0.96 15.22 -25.07
N PRO A 358 0.61 15.89 -23.96
CA PRO A 358 -0.63 15.63 -23.25
C PRO A 358 -1.85 16.05 -24.05
N HIS A 359 -2.97 15.36 -23.86
CA HIS A 359 -4.27 15.83 -24.31
C HIS A 359 -4.69 17.05 -23.48
N ASP A 360 -4.53 18.25 -24.04
CA ASP A 360 -4.96 19.51 -23.43
C ASP A 360 -6.24 20.06 -24.09
N ALA A 361 -6.83 21.07 -23.46
CA ALA A 361 -8.05 21.71 -23.93
C ALA A 361 -7.80 22.84 -24.94
N GLY A 362 -6.54 23.09 -25.33
CA GLY A 362 -6.14 24.24 -26.16
C GLY A 362 -6.29 25.62 -25.49
N LEU A 363 -6.70 25.65 -24.20
CA LEU A 363 -6.95 26.87 -23.43
C LEU A 363 -5.65 27.60 -23.08
N VAL A 364 -4.60 26.82 -22.80
CA VAL A 364 -3.29 27.32 -22.38
C VAL A 364 -2.31 27.17 -23.53
N ALA A 365 -1.70 28.27 -23.95
CA ALA A 365 -0.63 28.28 -24.91
C ALA A 365 0.68 28.75 -24.25
N THR A 366 1.79 28.15 -24.66
CA THR A 366 3.12 28.52 -24.18
C THR A 366 3.89 29.21 -25.30
N VAL A 367 4.42 30.40 -25.01
CA VAL A 367 5.35 31.12 -25.88
C VAL A 367 6.72 31.11 -25.20
N PHE A 368 7.66 30.30 -25.70
CA PHE A 368 9.00 30.24 -25.13
C PHE A 368 9.83 31.45 -25.54
N GLY A 369 10.66 31.90 -24.59
CA GLY A 369 11.57 33.00 -24.80
C GLY A 369 12.93 32.55 -25.36
N GLY A 370 13.60 33.43 -26.11
CA GLY A 370 14.87 33.11 -26.77
C GLY A 370 14.73 32.12 -27.95
N SER A 371 13.50 31.84 -28.38
CA SER A 371 13.18 31.06 -29.58
C SER A 371 13.41 31.90 -30.84
N ARG A 372 13.78 31.24 -31.95
CA ARG A 372 13.91 31.66 -33.38
C ARG A 372 14.07 33.16 -33.73
N ARG A 373 14.54 33.46 -34.94
CA ARG A 373 14.75 34.85 -35.43
C ARG A 373 13.50 35.77 -35.27
N GLU A 374 12.30 35.20 -35.30
CA GLU A 374 10.99 35.86 -35.19
C GLU A 374 10.31 35.71 -33.81
N GLY A 375 10.90 34.95 -32.88
CA GLY A 375 10.41 34.72 -31.52
C GLY A 375 10.77 35.84 -30.53
N LEU A 376 10.58 35.57 -29.24
CA LEU A 376 10.90 36.53 -28.19
C LEU A 376 12.42 36.66 -28.01
N SER A 377 12.89 37.88 -27.74
CA SER A 377 14.34 38.17 -27.77
C SER A 377 15.12 37.67 -26.57
N ALA A 378 14.45 37.38 -25.45
CA ALA A 378 15.05 36.82 -24.26
C ALA A 378 14.11 35.81 -23.61
N SER A 379 14.65 34.97 -22.72
CA SER A 379 13.92 33.85 -22.12
C SER A 379 12.90 34.31 -21.08
N ASP A 380 13.31 35.18 -20.15
CA ASP A 380 12.58 35.39 -18.91
C ASP A 380 11.76 36.70 -18.96
N VAL A 381 10.43 36.58 -18.95
CA VAL A 381 9.52 37.72 -19.10
C VAL A 381 9.11 38.25 -17.73
N PHE A 382 9.72 39.35 -17.29
CA PHE A 382 9.56 39.94 -15.95
C PHE A 382 8.44 40.96 -15.83
N ALA A 383 8.03 41.59 -16.93
CA ALA A 383 6.95 42.56 -16.93
C ALA A 383 6.08 42.41 -18.18
N LEU A 384 4.77 42.61 -18.00
CA LEU A 384 3.79 42.53 -19.07
C LEU A 384 2.90 43.75 -19.07
N LEU A 385 2.59 44.25 -20.26
CA LEU A 385 1.55 45.24 -20.47
C LEU A 385 0.78 44.86 -21.73
N SER A 386 -0.54 44.71 -21.61
CA SER A 386 -1.42 44.72 -22.76
C SER A 386 -1.78 46.16 -23.09
N ALA A 387 -1.27 46.64 -24.23
CA ALA A 387 -1.57 47.97 -24.72
C ALA A 387 -3.00 48.04 -25.26
N ARG A 388 -3.61 49.24 -25.23
CA ARG A 388 -4.99 49.48 -25.70
C ARG A 388 -5.21 49.16 -27.18
N ASP A 389 -4.15 49.12 -27.98
CA ASP A 389 -4.17 48.74 -29.39
C ASP A 389 -4.13 47.22 -29.61
N GLY A 390 -4.08 46.42 -28.53
CA GLY A 390 -4.09 44.96 -28.57
C GLY A 390 -2.70 44.32 -28.67
N ARG A 391 -1.61 45.10 -28.75
CA ARG A 391 -0.22 44.60 -28.69
C ARG A 391 0.19 44.30 -27.25
N ALA A 392 1.13 43.37 -27.08
CA ALA A 392 1.73 43.07 -25.79
C ALA A 392 3.15 43.62 -25.72
N TRP A 393 3.48 44.30 -24.64
CA TRP A 393 4.83 44.75 -24.32
C TRP A 393 5.41 43.81 -23.26
N LEU A 394 6.56 43.22 -23.56
CA LEU A 394 7.25 42.24 -22.74
C LEU A 394 8.57 42.82 -22.25
N GLY A 395 8.72 43.01 -20.94
CA GLY A 395 9.95 43.44 -20.31
C GLY A 395 10.76 42.27 -19.79
N TYR A 396 12.08 42.33 -19.94
CA TYR A 396 13.01 41.26 -19.59
C TYR A 396 13.95 41.64 -18.43
N PHE A 397 14.77 40.68 -17.99
CA PHE A 397 15.79 40.89 -16.94
C PHE A 397 16.90 41.85 -17.36
N ASP A 398 17.43 41.70 -18.57
CA ASP A 398 18.51 42.53 -19.10
C ASP A 398 18.43 42.70 -20.62
N GLY A 399 17.40 42.14 -21.27
CA GLY A 399 17.18 42.18 -22.72
C GLY A 399 16.40 43.40 -23.22
N GLY A 400 15.99 44.30 -22.33
CA GLY A 400 15.13 45.45 -22.64
C GLY A 400 13.66 45.04 -22.80
N ILE A 401 13.03 45.46 -23.91
CA ILE A 401 11.61 45.22 -24.17
C ILE A 401 11.39 44.71 -25.60
N ASP A 402 10.43 43.80 -25.76
CA ASP A 402 9.80 43.49 -27.04
C ASP A 402 8.35 43.94 -27.08
N VAL A 403 7.90 44.35 -28.27
CA VAL A 403 6.49 44.58 -28.57
C VAL A 403 6.03 43.52 -29.55
N VAL A 404 5.00 42.79 -29.15
CA VAL A 404 4.48 41.63 -29.87
C VAL A 404 3.06 41.90 -30.32
N ASP A 405 2.83 41.75 -31.62
CA ASP A 405 1.50 41.58 -32.17
C ASP A 405 1.07 40.11 -32.00
N PRO A 406 -0.03 39.83 -31.29
CA PRO A 406 -0.55 38.47 -31.13
C PRO A 406 -0.83 37.74 -32.45
N MET A 407 -0.97 38.45 -33.57
CA MET A 407 -1.16 37.86 -34.90
C MET A 407 0.15 37.79 -35.71
N GLY A 408 0.97 38.84 -35.62
CA GLY A 408 2.15 39.03 -36.47
C GLY A 408 3.50 38.67 -35.83
N GLY A 409 3.53 38.30 -34.54
CA GLY A 409 4.78 38.05 -33.82
C GLY A 409 5.45 39.34 -33.30
N ARG A 410 6.77 39.31 -33.10
CA ARG A 410 7.52 40.48 -32.60
C ARG A 410 7.59 41.59 -33.68
N VAL A 411 7.05 42.77 -33.39
CA VAL A 411 6.97 43.91 -34.33
C VAL A 411 7.91 45.07 -34.00
N ALA A 412 8.30 45.23 -32.73
CA ALA A 412 9.24 46.26 -32.30
C ALA A 412 10.03 45.82 -31.08
N ALA A 413 11.08 46.56 -30.76
CA ALA A 413 12.05 46.22 -29.74
C ALA A 413 12.77 47.46 -29.21
N LEU A 414 12.85 47.60 -27.90
CA LEU A 414 13.69 48.61 -27.23
C LEU A 414 14.88 47.89 -26.59
N ARG A 415 16.07 48.12 -27.15
CA ARG A 415 17.28 47.44 -26.71
C ARG A 415 18.05 48.28 -25.69
N PRO A 416 18.72 47.62 -24.73
CA PRO A 416 19.59 48.32 -23.81
C PRO A 416 20.85 48.87 -24.48
N ASP A 417 21.29 50.03 -24.00
CA ASP A 417 22.62 50.58 -24.31
C ASP A 417 23.16 51.35 -23.09
N PRO A 418 24.13 50.78 -22.34
CA PRO A 418 24.66 51.42 -21.14
C PRO A 418 25.40 52.75 -21.44
N ASN A 419 25.80 52.98 -22.69
CA ASN A 419 26.49 54.21 -23.09
C ASN A 419 25.52 55.36 -23.41
N ARG A 420 24.21 55.08 -23.49
CA ARG A 420 23.17 56.07 -23.80
C ARG A 420 22.05 56.07 -22.76
N PRO A 421 22.36 56.31 -21.47
CA PRO A 421 21.41 56.13 -20.36
C PRO A 421 20.17 57.04 -20.43
N GLU A 422 20.23 58.14 -21.17
CA GLU A 422 19.11 59.07 -21.35
C GLU A 422 18.16 58.65 -22.48
N ASP A 423 18.63 57.88 -23.47
CA ASP A 423 17.95 57.63 -24.74
C ASP A 423 17.79 56.13 -25.09
N ALA A 424 18.28 55.26 -24.22
CA ALA A 424 18.20 53.82 -24.33
C ALA A 424 17.90 53.22 -22.95
N LEU A 425 17.37 51.99 -22.95
CA LEU A 425 17.13 51.27 -21.70
C LEU A 425 18.48 50.87 -21.06
N PRO A 426 18.55 50.75 -19.73
CA PRO A 426 19.69 50.14 -19.06
C PRO A 426 19.69 48.62 -19.31
N PRO A 427 20.85 47.94 -19.31
CA PRO A 427 20.93 46.48 -19.35
C PRO A 427 20.60 45.92 -17.96
N ASP A 428 19.34 46.09 -17.56
CA ASP A 428 18.84 45.82 -16.22
C ASP A 428 17.33 45.52 -16.29
N ILE A 429 16.78 45.07 -15.16
CA ILE A 429 15.44 44.50 -15.10
C ILE A 429 14.37 45.54 -15.36
N VAL A 430 13.39 45.15 -16.19
CA VAL A 430 12.12 45.86 -16.34
C VAL A 430 11.13 45.30 -15.33
N PHE A 431 10.74 46.10 -14.35
CA PHE A 431 9.87 45.65 -13.25
C PHE A 431 8.38 45.86 -13.53
N SER A 432 8.02 46.93 -14.23
CA SER A 432 6.62 47.31 -14.44
C SER A 432 6.49 48.20 -15.68
N LEU A 433 5.33 48.12 -16.33
CA LEU A 433 4.98 48.89 -17.51
C LEU A 433 3.60 49.53 -17.30
N ALA A 434 3.42 50.78 -17.72
CA ALA A 434 2.13 51.46 -17.63
C ALA A 434 1.87 52.35 -18.84
N GLN A 435 0.66 52.31 -19.41
CA GLN A 435 0.29 53.10 -20.58
C GLN A 435 -0.58 54.30 -20.20
N ASP A 436 -0.31 55.47 -20.77
CA ASP A 436 -1.18 56.63 -20.64
C ASP A 436 -2.28 56.70 -21.73
N GLU A 437 -3.13 57.72 -21.67
CA GLU A 437 -4.23 57.92 -22.63
C GLU A 437 -3.75 58.23 -24.06
N ALA A 438 -2.55 58.78 -24.22
CA ALA A 438 -1.94 59.04 -25.51
C ALA A 438 -1.22 57.81 -26.09
N GLY A 439 -1.25 56.68 -25.37
CA GLY A 439 -0.63 55.43 -25.77
C GLY A 439 0.87 55.33 -25.45
N ARG A 440 1.47 56.33 -24.80
CA ARG A 440 2.88 56.31 -24.39
C ARG A 440 3.06 55.34 -23.24
N VAL A 441 4.21 54.66 -23.20
CA VAL A 441 4.47 53.62 -22.21
C VAL A 441 5.57 54.07 -21.26
N TYR A 442 5.24 54.11 -19.97
CA TYR A 442 6.19 54.30 -18.88
C TYR A 442 6.79 52.95 -18.47
N ILE A 443 8.09 52.94 -18.24
CA ILE A 443 8.91 51.74 -18.04
C ILE A 443 9.70 51.90 -16.74
N ALA A 444 9.39 51.05 -15.77
CA ALA A 444 10.08 51.00 -14.49
C ALA A 444 11.30 50.08 -14.57
N THR A 445 12.47 50.60 -14.20
CA THR A 445 13.71 49.84 -14.16
C THR A 445 14.43 50.06 -12.84
N ARG A 446 15.41 49.21 -12.54
CA ARG A 446 16.33 49.42 -11.41
C ARG A 446 17.16 50.72 -11.53
N ARG A 447 17.33 51.25 -12.74
CA ARG A 447 18.18 52.43 -13.02
C ARG A 447 17.38 53.60 -13.55
N GLY A 448 16.18 53.81 -13.01
CA GLY A 448 15.32 54.95 -13.33
C GLY A 448 14.01 54.60 -14.03
N LEU A 449 13.22 55.65 -14.24
CA LEU A 449 11.96 55.61 -14.97
C LEU A 449 12.20 56.08 -16.41
N TYR A 450 11.66 55.34 -17.38
CA TYR A 450 11.74 55.66 -18.79
C TYR A 450 10.34 55.83 -19.39
N ARG A 451 10.27 56.50 -20.54
CA ARG A 451 9.05 56.65 -21.33
C ARG A 451 9.35 56.37 -22.80
N ALA A 452 8.56 55.50 -23.40
CA ALA A 452 8.60 55.19 -24.81
C ALA A 452 7.40 55.79 -25.55
N ASP A 453 7.60 56.08 -26.84
CA ASP A 453 6.51 56.40 -27.75
C ASP A 453 5.59 55.16 -27.99
N PRO A 454 4.36 55.34 -28.50
CA PRO A 454 3.45 54.21 -28.74
C PRO A 454 3.97 53.20 -29.77
N ALA A 455 4.90 53.60 -30.65
CA ALA A 455 5.47 52.74 -31.67
C ALA A 455 6.64 51.88 -31.15
N ALA A 456 7.11 52.13 -29.93
CA ALA A 456 8.36 51.60 -29.38
C ALA A 456 9.58 51.90 -30.27
N SER A 457 9.59 53.06 -30.94
CA SER A 457 10.71 53.49 -31.78
C SER A 457 11.76 54.31 -31.02
N ALA A 458 11.37 54.99 -29.96
CA ALA A 458 12.25 55.78 -29.12
C ALA A 458 11.88 55.66 -27.64
N VAL A 459 12.90 55.77 -26.79
CA VAL A 459 12.75 55.82 -25.34
C VAL A 459 13.55 57.01 -24.79
N ARG A 460 13.06 57.63 -23.72
CA ARG A 460 13.75 58.69 -22.99
C ARG A 460 13.65 58.43 -21.49
N ARG A 461 14.72 58.70 -20.75
CA ARG A 461 14.68 58.74 -19.28
C ARG A 461 13.77 59.89 -18.83
N VAL A 462 13.00 59.64 -17.78
CA VAL A 462 12.03 60.60 -17.22
C VAL A 462 12.59 61.18 -15.93
N THR A 463 12.80 62.49 -15.92
CA THR A 463 13.10 63.23 -14.71
C THR A 463 11.80 63.60 -14.01
N LEU A 464 11.63 63.12 -12.77
CA LEU A 464 10.47 63.42 -11.95
C LEU A 464 10.70 64.69 -11.12
N PRO A 465 9.71 65.60 -11.02
CA PRO A 465 9.81 66.76 -10.15
C PRO A 465 9.78 66.38 -8.67
N GLY A 466 10.13 67.33 -7.80
CA GLY A 466 10.24 67.08 -6.36
C GLY A 466 11.55 66.41 -5.93
N GLY A 467 12.62 66.59 -6.71
CA GLY A 467 13.99 66.24 -6.32
C GLY A 467 14.29 64.74 -6.23
N ARG A 468 13.49 63.88 -6.88
CA ARG A 468 13.81 62.45 -6.98
C ARG A 468 14.97 62.27 -7.95
N ASP A 469 15.98 61.50 -7.55
CA ASP A 469 17.07 61.12 -8.44
C ASP A 469 16.50 60.40 -9.69
N PRO A 470 16.79 60.87 -10.92
CA PRO A 470 16.35 60.21 -12.16
C PRO A 470 16.83 58.77 -12.31
N ALA A 471 17.94 58.39 -11.65
CA ALA A 471 18.47 57.03 -11.66
C ALA A 471 17.89 56.13 -10.56
N ALA A 472 17.03 56.67 -9.68
CA ALA A 472 16.46 55.91 -8.57
C ALA A 472 15.65 54.68 -9.06
N PRO A 473 15.78 53.53 -8.38
CA PRO A 473 15.02 52.33 -8.72
C PRO A 473 13.52 52.60 -8.70
N THR A 474 12.85 52.13 -9.75
CA THR A 474 11.40 52.20 -9.86
C THR A 474 10.89 50.78 -10.00
N MET A 475 9.97 50.39 -9.13
CA MET A 475 9.54 48.99 -8.97
C MET A 475 8.14 48.75 -9.52
N SER A 476 7.24 49.71 -9.36
CA SER A 476 5.84 49.58 -9.77
C SER A 476 5.32 50.89 -10.33
N LEU A 477 4.41 50.78 -11.30
CA LEU A 477 3.80 51.92 -11.97
C LEU A 477 2.31 51.66 -12.18
N ILE A 478 1.51 52.71 -12.07
CA ILE A 478 0.16 52.72 -12.63
C ILE A 478 -0.16 54.12 -13.15
N VAL A 479 -0.81 54.18 -14.31
CA VAL A 479 -1.34 55.42 -14.88
C VAL A 479 -2.85 55.35 -14.87
N ARG A 480 -3.50 56.33 -14.24
CA ARG A 480 -4.96 56.43 -14.20
C ARG A 480 -5.41 57.87 -13.96
N ASP A 481 -6.49 58.28 -14.64
CA ASP A 481 -7.15 59.57 -14.46
C ASP A 481 -6.18 60.77 -14.52
N GLY A 482 -5.25 60.73 -15.49
CA GLY A 482 -4.22 61.76 -15.65
C GLY A 482 -3.16 61.80 -14.56
N MET A 483 -3.07 60.78 -13.70
CA MET A 483 -2.02 60.61 -12.70
C MET A 483 -1.08 59.46 -13.05
N LEU A 484 0.21 59.67 -12.80
CA LEU A 484 1.24 58.64 -12.77
C LEU A 484 1.64 58.38 -11.32
N TRP A 485 1.38 57.17 -10.85
CA TRP A 485 1.84 56.69 -9.56
C TRP A 485 3.11 55.87 -9.75
N VAL A 486 4.13 56.19 -8.94
CA VAL A 486 5.47 55.64 -9.01
C VAL A 486 5.82 55.04 -7.66
N GLY A 487 6.02 53.74 -7.63
CA GLY A 487 6.49 53.00 -6.47
C GLY A 487 8.00 52.77 -6.53
N GLY A 488 8.71 53.25 -5.52
CA GLY A 488 10.15 53.08 -5.35
C GLY A 488 10.56 51.84 -4.56
N GLU A 489 11.85 51.54 -4.57
CA GLU A 489 12.44 50.50 -3.70
C GLU A 489 12.65 51.03 -2.27
N GLU A 490 13.20 52.24 -2.14
CA GLU A 490 13.52 52.87 -0.86
C GLU A 490 12.76 54.18 -0.61
N ASP A 491 12.24 54.82 -1.67
CA ASP A 491 11.65 56.16 -1.58
C ASP A 491 10.12 56.18 -1.57
N GLY A 492 9.48 55.02 -1.39
CA GLY A 492 8.05 54.87 -1.14
C GLY A 492 7.17 55.14 -2.37
N LEU A 493 5.94 55.60 -2.13
CA LEU A 493 4.97 55.89 -3.18
C LEU A 493 4.93 57.38 -3.49
N ARG A 494 4.97 57.74 -4.77
CA ARG A 494 4.83 59.12 -5.24
C ARG A 494 3.77 59.22 -6.33
N GLY A 495 2.93 60.25 -6.27
CA GLY A 495 1.86 60.50 -7.26
C GLY A 495 2.10 61.81 -8.00
N TYR A 496 2.09 61.77 -9.33
CA TYR A 496 2.36 62.92 -10.20
C TYR A 496 1.18 63.18 -11.14
N THR A 497 0.85 64.45 -11.40
CA THR A 497 -0.04 64.79 -12.51
C THR A 497 0.66 64.57 -13.85
N LEU A 498 -0.09 64.23 -14.90
CA LEU A 498 0.40 64.09 -16.28
C LEU A 498 -0.01 65.29 -17.15
N ASP A 499 0.13 66.48 -16.60
CA ASP A 499 -0.20 67.78 -17.20
C ASP A 499 1.04 68.54 -17.74
N GLY A 500 2.23 67.93 -17.65
CA GLY A 500 3.46 68.50 -18.18
C GLY A 500 3.51 68.55 -19.72
N PRO A 501 4.42 69.36 -20.31
CA PRO A 501 4.56 69.49 -21.76
C PRO A 501 4.79 68.14 -22.46
N GLY A 502 3.96 67.82 -23.44
CA GLY A 502 4.03 66.51 -24.11
C GLY A 502 3.72 65.35 -23.16
N GLY A 503 2.82 65.57 -22.19
CA GLY A 503 2.35 64.61 -21.19
C GLY A 503 3.46 64.07 -20.30
N THR A 504 4.44 64.90 -19.95
CA THR A 504 5.44 64.55 -18.94
C THR A 504 4.85 64.67 -17.52
N PRO A 505 5.44 64.00 -16.52
CA PRO A 505 5.05 64.20 -15.13
C PRO A 505 5.20 65.67 -14.71
N GLY A 506 4.09 66.27 -14.30
CA GLY A 506 3.98 67.61 -13.74
C GLY A 506 4.02 67.59 -12.21
N ARG A 507 3.09 68.27 -11.54
CA ARG A 507 3.15 68.46 -10.09
C ARG A 507 3.13 67.15 -9.28
N LEU A 508 3.98 67.06 -8.25
CA LEU A 508 3.92 66.02 -7.21
C LEU A 508 2.71 66.28 -6.29
N VAL A 509 1.81 65.30 -6.19
CA VAL A 509 0.54 65.38 -5.45
C VAL A 509 0.56 64.52 -4.19
N PHE A 510 1.36 63.45 -4.16
CA PHE A 510 1.48 62.56 -3.01
C PHE A 510 2.94 62.14 -2.79
N GLY A 511 3.37 62.01 -1.54
CA GLY A 511 4.69 61.47 -1.19
C GLY A 511 5.83 62.49 -1.17
N ALA A 512 5.53 63.77 -0.91
CA ALA A 512 6.50 64.86 -0.92
C ALA A 512 7.42 64.87 0.32
N THR A 513 6.98 64.31 1.45
CA THR A 513 7.74 64.35 2.71
C THR A 513 8.02 62.95 3.27
N PRO A 514 9.09 62.80 4.10
CA PRO A 514 9.31 61.56 4.85
C PRO A 514 8.14 61.14 5.74
N ALA A 515 7.33 62.11 6.21
CA ALA A 515 6.14 61.85 7.01
C ALA A 515 5.04 61.17 6.18
N ASP A 516 4.83 61.59 4.92
CA ASP A 516 3.88 60.95 3.98
C ASP A 516 4.30 59.51 3.71
N GLN A 517 5.60 59.27 3.48
CA GLN A 517 6.13 57.93 3.24
C GLN A 517 6.05 57.04 4.49
N ALA A 518 6.13 57.63 5.69
CA ALA A 518 5.96 56.90 6.94
C ALA A 518 4.50 56.47 7.18
N GLN A 519 3.52 56.94 6.38
CA GLN A 519 2.12 56.54 6.47
C GLN A 519 1.82 55.16 5.88
N LEU A 520 2.72 54.62 5.06
CA LEU A 520 2.60 53.28 4.48
C LEU A 520 3.17 52.20 5.41
N SER A 521 2.80 50.95 5.16
CA SER A 521 3.34 49.79 5.87
C SER A 521 4.83 49.54 5.59
N ASP A 522 5.32 49.91 4.42
CA ASP A 522 6.72 49.81 3.99
C ASP A 522 7.00 50.86 2.89
N ARG A 523 8.27 51.21 2.69
CA ARG A 523 8.75 52.04 1.58
C ARG A 523 8.98 51.26 0.29
N THR A 524 9.12 49.93 0.34
CA THR A 524 9.26 49.12 -0.88
C THR A 524 7.88 48.80 -1.47
N ILE A 525 7.53 49.49 -2.55
CA ILE A 525 6.23 49.33 -3.22
C ILE A 525 6.31 48.24 -4.29
N ARG A 526 5.53 47.18 -4.13
CA ARG A 526 5.59 45.98 -4.97
C ARG A 526 4.43 45.83 -5.93
N ALA A 527 3.24 46.25 -5.52
CA ALA A 527 2.04 46.19 -6.34
C ALA A 527 1.23 47.48 -6.19
N LEU A 528 0.68 47.97 -7.30
CA LEU A 528 -0.23 49.10 -7.35
C LEU A 528 -1.47 48.70 -8.13
N LEU A 529 -2.63 49.01 -7.59
CA LEU A 529 -3.91 48.76 -8.24
C LEU A 529 -4.87 49.90 -7.93
N ALA A 530 -5.44 50.49 -8.96
CA ALA A 530 -6.48 51.49 -8.77
C ALA A 530 -7.85 50.81 -8.63
N GLY A 531 -8.57 51.12 -7.54
CA GLY A 531 -9.90 50.60 -7.23
C GLY A 531 -11.02 51.35 -7.93
N ALA A 532 -12.20 51.39 -7.31
CA ALA A 532 -13.33 52.17 -7.81
C ALA A 532 -13.20 53.65 -7.39
N GLY A 533 -13.56 54.58 -8.28
CA GLY A 533 -13.52 56.02 -7.96
C GLY A 533 -12.10 56.50 -7.59
N HIS A 534 -11.93 56.95 -6.35
CA HIS A 534 -10.70 57.55 -5.83
C HIS A 534 -9.81 56.58 -5.04
N GLU A 535 -10.02 55.27 -5.16
CA GLU A 535 -9.26 54.27 -4.39
C GLU A 535 -7.94 53.88 -5.06
N LEU A 536 -6.87 53.80 -4.27
CA LEU A 536 -5.59 53.21 -4.66
C LEU A 536 -5.16 52.17 -3.63
N TRP A 537 -4.99 50.94 -4.09
CA TRP A 537 -4.46 49.83 -3.31
C TRP A 537 -2.96 49.70 -3.55
N VAL A 538 -2.22 49.57 -2.47
CA VAL A 538 -0.75 49.60 -2.46
C VAL A 538 -0.23 48.40 -1.68
N GLY A 539 0.32 47.43 -2.40
CA GLY A 539 0.98 46.27 -1.85
C GLY A 539 2.46 46.55 -1.58
N THR A 540 2.93 46.17 -0.39
CA THR A 540 4.33 46.33 0.01
C THR A 540 4.92 45.00 0.50
N ARG A 541 6.21 45.00 0.89
CA ARG A 541 6.84 43.84 1.53
C ARG A 541 6.31 43.55 2.93
N ASN A 542 5.64 44.52 3.58
CA ASN A 542 5.19 44.42 4.98
C ASN A 542 3.70 44.79 5.17
N GLY A 543 2.88 44.58 4.15
CA GLY A 543 1.42 44.64 4.27
C GLY A 543 0.73 45.30 3.08
N LEU A 544 -0.59 45.43 3.20
CA LEU A 544 -1.45 46.10 2.24
C LEU A 544 -1.82 47.50 2.75
N ASN A 545 -1.95 48.47 1.85
CA ASN A 545 -2.45 49.80 2.19
C ASN A 545 -3.58 50.18 1.23
N HIS A 546 -4.53 50.94 1.76
CA HIS A 546 -5.61 51.55 1.00
C HIS A 546 -5.49 53.06 1.12
N ILE A 547 -5.48 53.75 -0.03
CA ILE A 547 -5.33 55.20 -0.10
C ILE A 547 -6.56 55.78 -0.81
N ASP A 548 -7.22 56.73 -0.16
CA ASP A 548 -8.17 57.60 -0.83
C ASP A 548 -7.39 58.74 -1.51
N ILE A 549 -7.37 58.74 -2.84
CA ILE A 549 -6.63 59.70 -3.66
C ILE A 549 -7.17 61.13 -3.49
N ALA A 550 -8.48 61.29 -3.24
CA ALA A 550 -9.11 62.60 -3.13
C ALA A 550 -8.76 63.28 -1.80
N THR A 551 -8.70 62.53 -0.71
CA THR A 551 -8.39 63.06 0.64
C THR A 551 -6.93 62.87 1.05
N GLY A 552 -6.20 61.96 0.41
CA GLY A 552 -4.87 61.51 0.81
C GLY A 552 -4.84 60.60 2.05
N ALA A 553 -6.00 60.11 2.52
CA ALA A 553 -6.07 59.28 3.72
C ALA A 553 -5.52 57.88 3.46
N VAL A 554 -4.68 57.37 4.38
CA VAL A 554 -4.04 56.06 4.27
C VAL A 554 -4.50 55.13 5.39
N GLU A 555 -5.07 53.99 5.02
CA GLU A 555 -5.36 52.86 5.91
C GLU A 555 -4.30 51.77 5.72
N ARG A 556 -3.63 51.35 6.81
CA ARG A 556 -2.71 50.20 6.80
C ARG A 556 -3.42 48.93 7.22
N ILE A 557 -3.15 47.87 6.48
CA ILE A 557 -3.70 46.53 6.70
C ILE A 557 -2.51 45.59 6.91
N PRO A 558 -2.04 45.41 8.16
CA PRO A 558 -0.92 44.53 8.46
C PRO A 558 -1.32 43.05 8.32
N PRO A 559 -0.34 42.14 8.15
CA PRO A 559 -0.61 40.72 8.29
C PRO A 559 -1.13 40.40 9.69
N ALA A 560 -2.01 39.41 9.80
CA ALA A 560 -2.49 38.92 11.09
C ALA A 560 -2.25 37.41 11.18
N HIS A 561 -1.02 37.06 11.56
CA HIS A 561 -0.61 35.66 11.69
C HIS A 561 -1.52 34.91 12.67
N GLY A 562 -2.11 33.80 12.22
CA GLY A 562 -3.03 32.98 13.01
C GLY A 562 -4.49 33.45 13.03
N ASP A 563 -4.80 34.63 12.47
CA ASP A 563 -6.18 35.06 12.24
C ASP A 563 -6.64 34.59 10.85
N PRO A 564 -7.56 33.61 10.75
CA PRO A 564 -8.04 33.09 9.47
C PRO A 564 -8.83 34.13 8.65
N GLN A 565 -9.11 35.30 9.23
CA GLN A 565 -9.84 36.40 8.57
C GLN A 565 -8.96 37.64 8.33
N GLY A 566 -7.68 37.63 8.72
CA GLY A 566 -6.76 38.73 8.46
C GLY A 566 -5.96 38.57 7.17
N LEU A 567 -5.03 39.48 6.86
CA LEU A 567 -4.12 39.29 5.73
C LEU A 567 -3.12 38.15 6.07
N PRO A 568 -2.95 37.12 5.21
CA PRO A 568 -2.22 35.91 5.60
C PRO A 568 -0.71 36.09 5.72
N ASP A 569 -0.12 36.96 4.89
CA ASP A 569 1.32 37.18 4.82
C ASP A 569 1.66 38.65 4.52
N PRO A 570 2.75 39.20 5.08
CA PRO A 570 3.18 40.59 4.86
C PRO A 570 3.51 40.93 3.41
N TYR A 571 4.08 40.01 2.63
CA TYR A 571 4.59 40.36 1.31
C TYR A 571 3.47 40.27 0.26
N VAL A 572 2.87 41.42 -0.04
CA VAL A 572 1.89 41.58 -1.12
C VAL A 572 2.61 41.69 -2.47
N SER A 573 2.40 40.70 -3.32
CA SER A 573 3.07 40.54 -4.61
C SER A 573 2.23 41.05 -5.79
N SER A 574 0.90 40.93 -5.69
CA SER A 574 -0.04 41.23 -6.77
C SER A 574 -1.42 41.54 -6.22
N LEU A 575 -2.17 42.35 -6.98
CA LEU A 575 -3.49 42.83 -6.61
C LEU A 575 -4.41 42.75 -7.83
N LEU A 576 -5.67 42.39 -7.63
CA LEU A 576 -6.69 42.33 -8.68
C LEU A 576 -8.05 42.72 -8.10
N VAL A 577 -8.84 43.50 -8.84
CA VAL A 577 -10.29 43.67 -8.54
C VAL A 577 -11.07 42.86 -9.57
N ASP A 578 -11.96 41.99 -9.09
CA ASP A 578 -12.81 41.18 -9.97
C ASP A 578 -14.04 41.95 -10.48
N ARG A 579 -14.86 41.30 -11.31
CA ARG A 579 -16.09 41.90 -11.87
C ARG A 579 -17.13 42.23 -10.81
N GLN A 580 -17.08 41.58 -9.65
CA GLN A 580 -17.97 41.85 -8.52
C GLN A 580 -17.44 43.00 -7.63
N GLY A 581 -16.29 43.60 -7.97
CA GLY A 581 -15.67 44.69 -7.21
C GLY A 581 -14.93 44.21 -5.95
N ARG A 582 -14.64 42.92 -5.83
CA ARG A 582 -13.91 42.36 -4.67
C ARG A 582 -12.41 42.41 -4.93
N LEU A 583 -11.66 42.73 -3.87
CA LEU A 583 -10.20 42.77 -3.92
C LEU A 583 -9.59 41.40 -3.66
N TRP A 584 -8.75 40.97 -4.59
CA TRP A 584 -7.90 39.79 -4.50
C TRP A 584 -6.45 40.22 -4.28
N VAL A 585 -5.81 39.58 -3.31
CA VAL A 585 -4.47 39.91 -2.83
C VAL A 585 -3.60 38.68 -2.91
N GLY A 586 -2.68 38.67 -3.87
CA GLY A 586 -1.64 37.66 -3.97
C GLY A 586 -0.53 37.96 -2.97
N THR A 587 -0.10 36.94 -2.23
CA THR A 587 1.00 37.07 -1.27
C THR A 587 2.14 36.09 -1.59
N PHE A 588 3.36 36.48 -1.21
CA PHE A 588 4.56 35.67 -1.40
C PHE A 588 4.84 34.87 -0.12
N GLY A 589 4.07 33.80 0.11
CA GLY A 589 4.24 32.88 1.24
C GLY A 589 2.94 32.44 1.90
N GLY A 590 1.89 33.27 1.82
CA GLY A 590 0.58 33.03 2.45
C GLY A 590 -0.53 32.59 1.50
N GLY A 591 -0.25 32.42 0.21
CA GLY A 591 -1.23 32.11 -0.83
C GLY A 591 -2.00 33.33 -1.32
N LEU A 592 -3.28 33.13 -1.64
CA LEU A 592 -4.19 34.14 -2.15
C LEU A 592 -5.21 34.53 -1.07
N ALA A 593 -5.54 35.81 -0.97
CA ALA A 593 -6.56 36.31 -0.07
C ALA A 593 -7.64 37.09 -0.83
N LEU A 594 -8.92 36.79 -0.57
CA LEU A 594 -10.08 37.52 -1.07
C LEU A 594 -10.65 38.39 0.04
N MET A 595 -10.72 39.70 -0.16
CA MET A 595 -11.42 40.60 0.75
C MET A 595 -12.93 40.40 0.61
N THR A 596 -13.55 39.87 1.66
CA THR A 596 -14.99 39.52 1.69
C THR A 596 -15.86 40.62 2.29
N GLY A 597 -15.24 41.63 2.90
CA GLY A 597 -15.92 42.75 3.53
C GLY A 597 -15.08 43.35 4.65
N ARG A 598 -15.75 44.02 5.58
CA ARG A 598 -15.17 44.59 6.81
C ARG A 598 -15.93 44.06 8.04
N ASP A 599 -15.27 44.00 9.19
CA ASP A 599 -15.91 43.65 10.46
C ASP A 599 -16.66 44.85 11.09
N ALA A 600 -17.27 44.65 12.27
CA ALA A 600 -18.01 45.70 12.97
C ALA A 600 -17.12 46.89 13.40
N GLY A 601 -15.81 46.70 13.50
CA GLY A 601 -14.83 47.74 13.79
C GLY A 601 -14.26 48.40 12.53
N GLY A 602 -14.74 48.03 11.34
CA GLY A 602 -14.27 48.54 10.07
C GLY A 602 -12.99 47.87 9.54
N LYS A 603 -12.44 46.86 10.21
CA LYS A 603 -11.22 46.15 9.76
C LYS A 603 -11.55 45.23 8.57
N PRO A 604 -10.74 45.19 7.51
CA PRO A 604 -10.90 44.25 6.40
C PRO A 604 -10.91 42.78 6.83
N ARG A 605 -11.82 41.99 6.26
CA ARG A 605 -11.92 40.54 6.46
C ARG A 605 -11.57 39.80 5.17
N PHE A 606 -10.70 38.81 5.29
CA PHE A 606 -10.21 38.02 4.19
C PHE A 606 -10.64 36.56 4.27
N ARG A 607 -10.75 35.92 3.10
CA ARG A 607 -10.80 34.46 2.95
C ARG A 607 -9.51 34.02 2.27
N HIS A 608 -8.86 32.99 2.82
CA HIS A 608 -7.58 32.50 2.30
C HIS A 608 -7.75 31.30 1.37
N PHE A 609 -6.84 31.23 0.41
CA PHE A 609 -6.64 30.09 -0.47
C PHE A 609 -5.16 29.73 -0.47
N GLY A 610 -4.82 28.62 0.20
CA GLY A 610 -3.49 28.04 0.21
C GLY A 610 -3.50 26.60 -0.34
N LEU A 611 -2.45 25.84 -0.04
CA LEU A 611 -2.29 24.45 -0.49
C LEU A 611 -3.50 23.57 -0.13
N ALA A 612 -4.06 23.76 1.08
CA ALA A 612 -5.23 23.02 1.55
C ALA A 612 -6.52 23.31 0.74
N GLN A 613 -6.58 24.44 0.03
CA GLN A 613 -7.70 24.80 -0.83
C GLN A 613 -7.47 24.42 -2.30
N GLY A 614 -6.29 23.86 -2.65
CA GLY A 614 -5.97 23.44 -4.02
C GLY A 614 -5.01 24.36 -4.76
N MET A 615 -4.45 25.39 -4.11
CA MET A 615 -3.40 26.20 -4.72
C MET A 615 -2.16 25.33 -5.03
N PRO A 616 -1.52 25.50 -6.19
CA PRO A 616 -0.31 24.74 -6.54
C PRO A 616 0.90 25.11 -5.70
N HIS A 617 0.99 26.35 -5.21
CA HIS A 617 2.08 26.84 -4.37
C HIS A 617 1.60 27.98 -3.46
N ALA A 618 2.34 28.24 -2.37
CA ALA A 618 2.01 29.30 -1.41
C ALA A 618 2.47 30.71 -1.87
N ASN A 619 3.45 30.78 -2.77
CA ASN A 619 3.85 32.03 -3.40
C ASN A 619 2.94 32.30 -4.59
N VAL A 620 2.06 33.28 -4.45
CA VAL A 620 1.31 33.85 -5.57
C VAL A 620 2.12 35.02 -6.09
N CYS A 621 2.56 34.97 -7.34
CA CYS A 621 3.44 35.97 -7.94
C CYS A 621 2.64 37.01 -8.72
N SER A 622 1.64 36.60 -9.48
CA SER A 622 0.88 37.49 -10.36
C SER A 622 -0.58 37.05 -10.48
N LEU A 623 -1.45 38.02 -10.78
CA LEU A 623 -2.90 37.81 -10.90
C LEU A 623 -3.41 38.42 -12.20
N ALA A 624 -4.28 37.71 -12.90
CA ALA A 624 -5.04 38.26 -14.03
C ALA A 624 -6.44 37.64 -14.07
N MET A 625 -7.37 38.38 -14.68
CA MET A 625 -8.73 37.92 -14.93
C MET A 625 -8.95 37.81 -16.43
N ASP A 626 -9.48 36.68 -16.88
CA ASP A 626 -9.79 36.48 -18.29
C ASP A 626 -11.13 37.13 -18.71
N GLY A 627 -11.47 37.01 -20.00
CA GLY A 627 -12.69 37.52 -20.60
C GLY A 627 -13.98 36.88 -20.08
N ASP A 628 -13.91 35.74 -19.40
CA ASP A 628 -15.07 35.09 -18.78
C ASP A 628 -15.22 35.51 -17.31
N GLY A 629 -14.23 36.21 -16.75
CA GLY A 629 -14.20 36.64 -15.36
C GLY A 629 -13.54 35.63 -14.43
N VAL A 630 -12.95 34.55 -14.96
CA VAL A 630 -12.18 33.59 -14.17
C VAL A 630 -10.88 34.24 -13.73
N ILE A 631 -10.50 33.99 -12.49
CA ILE A 631 -9.29 34.53 -11.90
C ILE A 631 -8.19 33.49 -12.05
N TRP A 632 -7.03 33.96 -12.50
CA TRP A 632 -5.85 33.15 -12.72
C TRP A 632 -4.70 33.71 -11.87
N ALA A 633 -4.02 32.82 -11.15
CA ALA A 633 -2.87 33.16 -10.33
C ALA A 633 -1.62 32.44 -10.83
N GLY A 634 -0.57 33.19 -11.18
CA GLY A 634 0.75 32.64 -11.44
C GLY A 634 1.48 32.39 -10.12
N THR A 635 2.02 31.18 -9.94
CA THR A 635 2.75 30.78 -8.73
C THR A 635 4.15 30.26 -9.05
N ASP A 636 4.90 29.75 -8.06
CA ASP A 636 6.19 29.07 -8.30
C ASP A 636 6.04 27.57 -8.68
N ASP A 637 4.83 27.09 -9.00
CA ASP A 637 4.59 25.70 -9.40
C ASP A 637 3.35 25.55 -10.30
N GLY A 638 3.24 26.45 -11.28
CA GLY A 638 2.15 26.49 -12.25
C GLY A 638 1.13 27.60 -12.03
N LEU A 639 -0.02 27.47 -12.69
CA LEU A 639 -1.14 28.39 -12.58
C LEU A 639 -2.19 27.84 -11.60
N ALA A 640 -2.90 28.71 -10.91
CA ALA A 640 -4.14 28.37 -10.24
C ALA A 640 -5.31 29.01 -11.01
N ARG A 641 -6.31 28.21 -11.37
CA ARG A 641 -7.61 28.68 -11.86
C ARG A 641 -8.54 28.81 -10.67
N ILE A 642 -9.13 29.99 -10.48
CA ILE A 642 -10.09 30.28 -9.42
C ILE A 642 -11.40 30.74 -10.06
N ASP A 643 -12.46 29.98 -9.80
CA ASP A 643 -13.80 30.36 -10.19
C ASP A 643 -14.32 31.44 -9.21
N PRO A 644 -14.68 32.65 -9.67
CA PRO A 644 -14.99 33.76 -8.77
C PRO A 644 -16.30 33.57 -8.00
N ASP A 645 -17.22 32.74 -8.51
CA ASP A 645 -18.55 32.56 -7.94
C ASP A 645 -18.56 31.40 -6.94
N THR A 646 -17.98 30.27 -7.31
CA THR A 646 -17.88 29.07 -6.45
C THR A 646 -16.67 29.11 -5.51
N LEU A 647 -15.66 29.91 -5.84
CA LEU A 647 -14.36 29.99 -5.15
C LEU A 647 -13.59 28.67 -5.15
N GLU A 648 -13.88 27.79 -6.11
CA GLU A 648 -13.12 26.56 -6.36
C GLU A 648 -11.76 26.91 -6.97
N VAL A 649 -10.70 26.29 -6.42
CA VAL A 649 -9.33 26.45 -6.91
C VAL A 649 -8.87 25.15 -7.55
N ARG A 650 -8.37 25.25 -8.79
CA ARG A 650 -7.79 24.13 -9.53
C ARG A 650 -6.38 24.49 -10.00
N ALA A 651 -5.40 23.68 -9.62
CA ALA A 651 -4.04 23.79 -10.17
C ALA A 651 -4.03 23.40 -11.66
N VAL A 652 -3.34 24.20 -12.47
CA VAL A 652 -3.15 24.03 -13.91
C VAL A 652 -1.65 23.95 -14.18
N ARG A 653 -1.20 22.78 -14.65
CA ARG A 653 0.22 22.47 -14.89
C ARG A 653 0.39 21.87 -16.28
N ARG A 654 1.51 21.18 -16.51
CA ARG A 654 1.87 20.58 -17.81
C ARG A 654 0.80 19.64 -18.37
N ALA A 655 0.18 18.84 -17.52
CA ALA A 655 -0.89 17.92 -17.94
C ALA A 655 -2.17 18.63 -18.44
N ASP A 656 -2.30 19.92 -18.14
CA ASP A 656 -3.41 20.79 -18.53
C ASP A 656 -3.01 21.79 -19.64
N GLY A 657 -1.79 21.66 -20.18
CA GLY A 657 -1.24 22.50 -21.26
C GLY A 657 -0.23 23.56 -20.81
N SER A 658 -0.03 23.77 -19.50
CA SER A 658 0.92 24.78 -19.00
C SER A 658 2.34 24.24 -18.85
N ALA A 659 3.22 24.52 -19.81
CA ALA A 659 4.60 24.00 -19.78
C ALA A 659 5.50 24.69 -18.75
N LEU A 660 5.24 25.98 -18.52
CA LEU A 660 5.97 26.86 -17.62
C LEU A 660 5.35 26.78 -16.22
N VAL A 661 6.21 26.86 -15.19
CA VAL A 661 5.81 26.66 -13.78
C VAL A 661 6.28 27.77 -12.84
N ASP A 662 7.34 28.51 -13.19
CA ASP A 662 7.94 29.56 -12.33
C ASP A 662 7.52 30.95 -12.81
N TYR A 663 6.43 31.52 -12.26
CA TYR A 663 5.91 32.83 -12.68
C TYR A 663 6.52 34.00 -11.90
N PHE A 664 6.74 35.13 -12.58
CA PHE A 664 7.36 36.31 -11.95
C PHE A 664 6.35 37.24 -11.29
N VAL A 665 6.80 37.92 -10.23
CA VAL A 665 5.98 38.84 -9.44
C VAL A 665 5.49 40.00 -10.29
N GLY A 666 4.18 40.22 -10.34
CA GLY A 666 3.55 41.30 -11.10
C GLY A 666 3.59 41.13 -12.63
N ALA A 667 4.15 40.04 -13.13
CA ALA A 667 4.28 39.77 -14.57
C ALA A 667 2.98 39.18 -15.12
N SER A 668 1.90 39.98 -15.14
CA SER A 668 0.62 39.56 -15.71
C SER A 668 -0.10 40.71 -16.42
N ALA A 669 -0.95 40.37 -17.38
CA ALA A 669 -1.82 41.33 -18.05
C ALA A 669 -3.09 40.64 -18.57
N ALA A 670 -4.18 41.39 -18.71
CA ALA A 670 -5.37 40.94 -19.42
C ALA A 670 -5.48 41.69 -20.75
N THR A 671 -5.72 40.98 -21.86
CA THR A 671 -5.85 41.59 -23.18
C THR A 671 -7.27 42.10 -23.43
N PRO A 672 -7.45 43.09 -24.33
CA PRO A 672 -8.79 43.51 -24.77
C PRO A 672 -9.62 42.38 -25.39
N ALA A 673 -8.98 41.31 -25.87
CA ALA A 673 -9.65 40.12 -26.39
C ALA A 673 -10.06 39.13 -25.28
N GLY A 674 -9.72 39.41 -24.01
CA GLY A 674 -10.04 38.57 -22.86
C GLY A 674 -8.97 37.54 -22.49
N GLU A 675 -7.80 37.54 -23.13
CA GLU A 675 -6.74 36.59 -22.83
C GLU A 675 -5.98 37.04 -21.57
N ALA A 676 -5.66 36.11 -20.66
CA ALA A 676 -4.79 36.38 -19.52
C ALA A 676 -3.35 35.96 -19.85
N LEU A 677 -2.40 36.88 -19.69
CA LEU A 677 -0.99 36.70 -19.99
C LEU A 677 -0.19 36.61 -18.69
N PHE A 678 0.78 35.70 -18.64
CA PHE A 678 1.64 35.47 -17.46
C PHE A 678 3.10 35.31 -17.87
N GLY A 679 3.96 36.20 -17.40
CA GLY A 679 5.40 36.15 -17.62
C GLY A 679 6.04 35.17 -16.63
N SER A 680 6.94 34.34 -17.14
CA SER A 680 7.59 33.30 -16.35
C SER A 680 9.07 33.19 -16.72
N LYS A 681 9.78 32.38 -15.95
CA LYS A 681 11.08 31.88 -16.38
C LYS A 681 10.92 31.06 -17.66
N GLY A 682 11.75 31.32 -18.67
CA GLY A 682 11.71 30.61 -19.95
C GLY A 682 10.63 31.05 -20.95
N GLY A 683 9.73 31.98 -20.61
CA GLY A 683 8.83 32.59 -21.59
C GLY A 683 7.59 33.24 -20.99
N MET A 684 6.46 33.07 -21.68
CA MET A 684 5.15 33.55 -21.26
C MET A 684 4.08 32.47 -21.50
N THR A 685 3.11 32.40 -20.58
CA THR A 685 1.88 31.62 -20.74
C THR A 685 0.73 32.54 -21.17
N VAL A 686 -0.04 32.08 -22.14
CA VAL A 686 -1.27 32.72 -22.61
C VAL A 686 -2.44 31.82 -22.24
N VAL A 687 -3.41 32.35 -21.51
CA VAL A 687 -4.66 31.66 -21.16
C VAL A 687 -5.80 32.33 -21.91
N ARG A 688 -6.46 31.56 -22.77
CA ARG A 688 -7.63 32.02 -23.52
C ARG A 688 -8.89 31.93 -22.62
N PRO A 689 -9.91 32.77 -22.86
CA PRO A 689 -11.23 32.54 -22.29
C PRO A 689 -11.76 31.15 -22.66
N GLY A 690 -12.47 30.52 -21.74
CA GLY A 690 -13.07 29.22 -21.95
C GLY A 690 -13.15 28.37 -20.69
N THR A 691 -13.79 27.22 -20.83
CA THR A 691 -13.96 26.25 -19.75
C THR A 691 -12.87 25.20 -19.82
N LEU A 692 -12.10 25.04 -18.74
CA LEU A 692 -11.18 23.91 -18.60
C LEU A 692 -11.99 22.65 -18.22
N PRO A 693 -12.13 21.64 -19.11
CA PRO A 693 -12.93 20.46 -18.83
C PRO A 693 -12.37 19.68 -17.63
N ALA A 694 -13.27 19.04 -16.88
CA ALA A 694 -12.88 18.09 -15.84
C ALA A 694 -12.25 16.85 -16.47
N TRP A 695 -11.14 16.36 -15.90
CA TRP A 695 -10.51 15.15 -16.41
C TRP A 695 -11.30 13.92 -15.94
N ARG A 696 -11.95 13.23 -16.88
CA ARG A 696 -12.85 12.09 -16.62
C ARG A 696 -12.37 10.77 -17.25
N PHE A 697 -11.09 10.69 -17.62
CA PHE A 697 -10.55 9.46 -18.19
C PHE A 697 -10.61 8.33 -17.15
N PRO A 698 -11.30 7.21 -17.43
CA PRO A 698 -11.38 6.06 -16.53
C PRO A 698 -10.11 5.21 -16.65
N ALA A 699 -9.06 5.63 -15.94
CA ALA A 699 -7.75 4.98 -15.99
C ALA A 699 -7.84 3.49 -15.61
N PRO A 700 -7.47 2.54 -16.49
CA PRO A 700 -7.53 1.12 -16.14
C PRO A 700 -6.49 0.80 -15.06
N VAL A 701 -6.92 0.09 -14.02
CA VAL A 701 -6.03 -0.41 -12.96
C VAL A 701 -5.54 -1.80 -13.36
N VAL A 702 -4.23 -1.97 -13.41
CA VAL A 702 -3.57 -3.20 -13.83
C VAL A 702 -2.53 -3.64 -12.80
N ILE A 703 -2.29 -4.95 -12.72
CA ILE A 703 -1.14 -5.50 -11.98
C ILE A 703 0.06 -5.47 -12.92
N THR A 704 1.13 -4.79 -12.51
CA THR A 704 2.34 -4.59 -13.32
C THR A 704 3.40 -5.65 -13.01
N ASP A 705 3.49 -6.07 -11.74
CA ASP A 705 4.33 -7.18 -11.27
C ASP A 705 3.59 -7.98 -10.18
N LEU A 706 3.68 -9.31 -10.25
CA LEU A 706 3.09 -10.23 -9.30
C LEU A 706 4.14 -11.24 -8.87
N ARG A 707 4.39 -11.34 -7.56
CA ARG A 707 5.37 -12.27 -7.00
C ARG A 707 4.76 -13.13 -5.91
N VAL A 708 5.05 -14.44 -6.00
CA VAL A 708 4.65 -15.45 -5.01
C VAL A 708 5.90 -16.16 -4.52
N GLY A 709 6.13 -16.17 -3.21
CA GLY A 709 7.37 -16.70 -2.65
C GLY A 709 8.63 -15.95 -3.12
N GLY A 710 8.49 -14.70 -3.57
CA GLY A 710 9.58 -13.91 -4.18
C GLY A 710 9.82 -14.16 -5.67
N HIS A 711 9.17 -15.16 -6.28
CA HIS A 711 9.30 -15.46 -7.71
C HIS A 711 8.22 -14.77 -8.54
N PRO A 712 8.56 -14.19 -9.72
CA PRO A 712 7.59 -13.55 -10.59
C PRO A 712 6.62 -14.57 -11.22
N VAL A 713 5.34 -14.20 -11.26
CA VAL A 713 4.25 -15.00 -11.84
C VAL A 713 3.52 -14.13 -12.88
N PRO A 714 3.37 -14.58 -14.14
CA PRO A 714 2.61 -13.84 -15.14
C PRO A 714 1.15 -13.64 -14.72
N VAL A 715 0.68 -12.39 -14.69
CA VAL A 715 -0.67 -12.03 -14.23
C VAL A 715 -1.75 -12.67 -15.11
N ALA A 716 -1.54 -12.73 -16.42
CA ALA A 716 -2.52 -13.31 -17.34
C ALA A 716 -2.75 -14.81 -17.08
N ARG A 717 -1.74 -15.54 -16.56
CA ARG A 717 -1.89 -16.93 -16.13
C ARG A 717 -2.89 -17.07 -15.01
N VAL A 718 -2.86 -16.15 -14.05
CA VAL A 718 -3.78 -16.17 -12.89
C VAL A 718 -5.19 -15.85 -13.34
N ARG A 719 -5.37 -14.85 -14.20
CA ARG A 719 -6.68 -14.52 -14.80
C ARG A 719 -7.29 -15.72 -15.56
N ALA A 720 -6.46 -16.53 -16.22
CA ALA A 720 -6.91 -17.69 -16.99
C ALA A 720 -7.17 -18.97 -16.14
N SER A 721 -6.49 -19.14 -15.01
CA SER A 721 -6.43 -20.43 -14.29
C SER A 721 -7.25 -20.50 -12.99
N GLY A 722 -7.90 -19.41 -12.58
CA GLY A 722 -8.67 -19.33 -11.33
C GLY A 722 -7.93 -18.65 -10.17
N PRO A 723 -8.28 -18.93 -8.90
CA PRO A 723 -7.70 -18.23 -7.75
C PRO A 723 -6.20 -18.50 -7.60
N LEU A 724 -5.44 -17.48 -7.21
CA LEU A 724 -4.02 -17.60 -6.93
C LEU A 724 -3.80 -18.45 -5.66
N VAL A 725 -3.16 -19.60 -5.81
CA VAL A 725 -2.92 -20.52 -4.70
C VAL A 725 -1.55 -20.23 -4.06
N LEU A 726 -1.55 -19.94 -2.77
CA LEU A 726 -0.33 -19.78 -1.95
C LEU A 726 -0.11 -21.07 -1.14
N THR A 727 1.06 -21.70 -1.29
CA THR A 727 1.43 -22.89 -0.51
C THR A 727 2.15 -22.49 0.78
N PRO A 728 2.26 -23.39 1.77
CA PRO A 728 3.02 -23.12 2.99
C PRO A 728 4.49 -22.72 2.73
N GLU A 729 5.10 -23.24 1.68
CA GLU A 729 6.47 -22.89 1.27
C GLU A 729 6.56 -21.53 0.54
N THR A 730 5.46 -21.06 -0.05
CA THR A 730 5.38 -19.84 -0.87
C THR A 730 4.39 -18.81 -0.29
N ASN A 731 4.27 -18.74 1.03
CA ASN A 731 3.27 -17.92 1.74
C ASN A 731 3.63 -16.42 1.84
N SER A 732 4.22 -15.87 0.79
CA SER A 732 4.44 -14.43 0.62
C SER A 732 3.91 -13.98 -0.73
N LEU A 733 3.17 -12.87 -0.71
CA LEU A 733 2.56 -12.24 -1.88
C LEU A 733 3.04 -10.80 -1.97
N ALA A 734 3.54 -10.41 -3.14
CA ALA A 734 3.80 -9.01 -3.46
C ALA A 734 3.15 -8.68 -4.81
N VAL A 735 2.33 -7.63 -4.82
CA VAL A 735 1.58 -7.18 -6.01
C VAL A 735 1.88 -5.71 -6.25
N GLU A 736 2.56 -5.41 -7.35
CA GLU A 736 2.73 -4.04 -7.85
C GLU A 736 1.61 -3.74 -8.85
N PHE A 737 1.01 -2.57 -8.76
CA PHE A 737 -0.11 -2.18 -9.61
C PHE A 737 0.00 -0.71 -10.05
N ALA A 738 -0.70 -0.36 -11.13
CA ALA A 738 -0.70 0.99 -11.67
C ALA A 738 -2.07 1.32 -12.29
N ALA A 739 -2.41 2.60 -12.29
CA ALA A 739 -3.53 3.17 -13.02
C ALA A 739 -2.94 3.82 -14.25
N LEU A 740 -3.31 3.33 -15.44
CA LEU A 740 -2.66 3.72 -16.70
C LEU A 740 -3.22 5.04 -17.25
N ASP A 741 -3.11 6.09 -16.43
CA ASP A 741 -3.24 7.49 -16.85
C ASP A 741 -1.83 8.10 -16.91
N TYR A 742 -1.32 8.20 -18.14
CA TYR A 742 0.02 8.72 -18.41
C TYR A 742 0.13 10.24 -18.30
N THR A 743 -0.99 10.95 -18.12
CA THR A 743 -0.99 12.41 -18.23
C THR A 743 -0.32 13.11 -17.05
N ALA A 744 -0.52 12.59 -15.84
CA ALA A 744 0.18 13.03 -14.64
C ALA A 744 0.25 11.87 -13.61
N PRO A 745 1.05 10.82 -13.87
CA PRO A 745 1.07 9.62 -13.03
C PRO A 745 1.45 9.92 -11.56
N GLY A 746 2.21 10.99 -11.31
CA GLY A 746 2.55 11.44 -9.95
C GLY A 746 1.36 11.97 -9.13
N ARG A 747 0.21 12.24 -9.77
CA ARG A 747 -1.03 12.71 -9.12
C ARG A 747 -2.05 11.60 -8.90
N ASN A 748 -1.81 10.40 -9.42
CA ASN A 748 -2.69 9.26 -9.22
C ASN A 748 -2.58 8.78 -7.76
N ARG A 749 -3.72 8.42 -7.17
CA ARG A 749 -3.82 7.82 -5.84
C ARG A 749 -4.05 6.32 -5.99
N TYR A 750 -3.55 5.57 -5.02
CA TYR A 750 -3.61 4.11 -5.02
C TYR A 750 -4.09 3.62 -3.67
N ALA A 751 -4.94 2.60 -3.68
CA ALA A 751 -5.33 1.92 -2.46
C ALA A 751 -5.58 0.44 -2.71
N TYR A 752 -5.36 -0.36 -1.69
CA TYR A 752 -5.61 -1.79 -1.73
C TYR A 752 -6.26 -2.29 -0.44
N ARG A 753 -6.91 -3.45 -0.53
CA ARG A 753 -7.51 -4.14 0.62
C ARG A 753 -7.59 -5.64 0.36
N LEU A 754 -7.13 -6.47 1.28
CA LEU A 754 -7.33 -7.90 1.28
C LEU A 754 -8.59 -8.26 2.07
N GLU A 755 -9.68 -8.56 1.37
CA GLU A 755 -10.95 -8.94 2.00
C GLU A 755 -10.79 -10.27 2.76
N GLY A 756 -11.21 -10.26 4.03
CA GLY A 756 -11.00 -11.36 4.97
C GLY A 756 -9.77 -11.20 5.87
N TYR A 757 -8.96 -10.14 5.67
CA TYR A 757 -7.77 -9.84 6.49
C TYR A 757 -7.72 -8.37 6.93
N ASP A 758 -7.83 -7.43 5.99
CA ASP A 758 -7.79 -6.00 6.29
C ASP A 758 -9.16 -5.45 6.71
N ALA A 759 -9.18 -4.54 7.69
CA ALA A 759 -10.40 -3.85 8.12
C ALA A 759 -10.82 -2.73 7.16
N ASP A 760 -9.86 -1.90 6.73
CA ASP A 760 -10.06 -0.72 5.90
C ASP A 760 -9.14 -0.71 4.67
N TRP A 761 -9.36 0.24 3.77
CA TRP A 761 -8.46 0.47 2.63
C TRP A 761 -7.11 1.02 3.09
N ILE A 762 -6.03 0.47 2.57
CA ILE A 762 -4.67 0.94 2.79
C ILE A 762 -4.25 1.77 1.59
N GLU A 763 -3.92 3.05 1.79
CA GLU A 763 -3.37 3.90 0.73
C GLU A 763 -1.91 3.53 0.44
N ALA A 764 -1.58 3.38 -0.84
CA ALA A 764 -0.22 3.12 -1.29
C ALA A 764 0.44 4.40 -1.77
N ASP A 765 1.74 4.53 -1.49
CA ASP A 765 2.55 5.64 -1.97
C ASP A 765 2.67 5.59 -3.50
N VAL A 766 2.61 6.75 -4.16
CA VAL A 766 2.63 6.85 -5.63
C VAL A 766 3.91 6.29 -6.26
N ASN A 767 5.03 6.33 -5.53
CA ASN A 767 6.30 5.76 -5.95
C ASN A 767 6.45 4.29 -5.53
N ARG A 768 5.67 3.83 -4.55
CA ARG A 768 5.65 2.45 -4.02
C ARG A 768 4.22 1.89 -4.03
N ARG A 769 3.74 1.60 -5.24
CA ARG A 769 2.40 1.05 -5.55
C ARG A 769 2.33 -0.46 -5.28
N LEU A 770 2.73 -0.87 -4.09
CA LEU A 770 3.03 -2.25 -3.74
C LEU A 770 2.15 -2.72 -2.57
N ALA A 771 1.36 -3.76 -2.79
CA ALA A 771 0.67 -4.50 -1.74
C ALA A 771 1.51 -5.73 -1.36
N VAL A 772 1.90 -5.85 -0.10
CA VAL A 772 2.73 -6.97 0.39
C VAL A 772 2.05 -7.64 1.57
N TYR A 773 1.89 -8.97 1.47
CA TYR A 773 1.41 -9.81 2.56
C TYR A 773 2.37 -10.96 2.80
N THR A 774 2.66 -11.22 4.07
CA THR A 774 3.52 -12.33 4.50
C THR A 774 2.80 -13.14 5.56
N ASN A 775 3.00 -14.46 5.54
CA ASN A 775 2.46 -15.39 6.54
C ASN A 775 0.93 -15.29 6.71
N LEU A 776 0.20 -15.19 5.58
CA LEU A 776 -1.26 -15.18 5.62
C LEU A 776 -1.80 -16.46 6.27
N PRO A 777 -2.82 -16.38 7.15
CA PRO A 777 -3.49 -17.56 7.66
C PRO A 777 -4.17 -18.35 6.53
N PRO A 778 -4.33 -19.68 6.66
CA PRO A 778 -5.06 -20.47 5.67
C PRO A 778 -6.50 -20.00 5.50
N GLY A 779 -6.94 -19.82 4.27
CA GLY A 779 -8.25 -19.25 3.96
C GLY A 779 -8.39 -18.80 2.51
N ASP A 780 -9.61 -18.42 2.14
CA ASP A 780 -9.93 -17.81 0.86
C ASP A 780 -10.04 -16.29 1.06
N TYR A 781 -9.31 -15.53 0.25
CA TYR A 781 -9.24 -14.07 0.31
C TYR A 781 -9.49 -13.46 -1.06
N THR A 782 -9.83 -12.17 -1.11
CA THR A 782 -9.88 -11.40 -2.36
C THR A 782 -9.11 -10.11 -2.19
N LEU A 783 -8.00 -9.96 -2.93
CA LEU A 783 -7.26 -8.71 -2.97
C LEU A 783 -7.97 -7.76 -3.93
N ARG A 784 -8.39 -6.60 -3.41
CA ARG A 784 -8.95 -5.50 -4.16
C ARG A 784 -7.92 -4.40 -4.33
N LEU A 785 -7.78 -3.91 -5.56
CA LEU A 785 -6.88 -2.84 -5.93
C LEU A 785 -7.70 -1.75 -6.63
N ARG A 786 -7.48 -0.50 -6.26
CA ARG A 786 -8.07 0.65 -6.95
C ARG A 786 -7.05 1.74 -7.16
N GLY A 787 -7.27 2.53 -8.21
CA GLY A 787 -6.46 3.68 -8.56
C GLY A 787 -7.35 4.87 -8.86
N SER A 788 -6.78 6.07 -8.82
CA SER A 788 -7.43 7.28 -9.32
C SER A 788 -6.79 7.75 -10.63
N ASN A 789 -7.50 8.60 -11.35
CA ASN A 789 -6.90 9.43 -12.39
C ASN A 789 -6.17 10.65 -11.78
N ARG A 790 -5.63 11.53 -12.63
CA ARG A 790 -4.89 12.74 -12.18
C ARG A 790 -5.69 13.76 -11.37
N ASP A 791 -7.02 13.73 -11.44
CA ASP A 791 -7.92 14.61 -10.68
C ASP A 791 -8.43 13.94 -9.39
N GLY A 792 -7.86 12.78 -9.02
CA GLY A 792 -8.19 12.10 -7.77
C GLY A 792 -9.49 11.30 -7.79
N MET A 793 -10.13 11.18 -8.97
CA MET A 793 -11.34 10.38 -9.14
C MET A 793 -10.97 8.90 -9.15
N TRP A 794 -11.43 8.17 -8.13
CA TRP A 794 -11.27 6.72 -8.05
C TRP A 794 -12.01 6.02 -9.19
N THR A 795 -11.45 4.93 -9.70
CA THR A 795 -12.11 4.04 -10.66
C THR A 795 -13.40 3.45 -10.09
N GLU A 796 -14.46 3.35 -10.91
CA GLU A 796 -15.75 2.81 -10.49
C GLU A 796 -15.71 1.33 -10.10
N ARG A 797 -14.77 0.56 -10.68
CA ARG A 797 -14.61 -0.88 -10.43
C ARG A 797 -13.20 -1.18 -9.94
N ASP A 798 -13.12 -1.81 -8.78
CA ASP A 798 -11.86 -2.32 -8.24
C ASP A 798 -11.34 -3.48 -9.11
N LEU A 799 -10.03 -3.54 -9.33
CA LEU A 799 -9.39 -4.75 -9.84
C LEU A 799 -9.34 -5.79 -8.71
N THR A 800 -9.88 -6.98 -8.97
CA THR A 800 -9.94 -8.07 -7.99
C THR A 800 -9.02 -9.21 -8.36
N LEU A 801 -8.34 -9.77 -7.35
CA LEU A 801 -7.47 -10.93 -7.46
C LEU A 801 -7.89 -11.94 -6.38
N PRO A 802 -8.59 -13.03 -6.74
CA PRO A 802 -8.97 -14.06 -5.77
C PRO A 802 -7.75 -14.90 -5.36
N LEU A 803 -7.63 -15.20 -4.07
CA LEU A 803 -6.50 -15.93 -3.47
C LEU A 803 -6.97 -17.07 -2.58
N ARG A 804 -6.20 -18.16 -2.56
CA ARG A 804 -6.42 -19.32 -1.69
C ARG A 804 -5.11 -19.70 -1.00
N VAL A 805 -5.07 -19.57 0.32
CA VAL A 805 -3.91 -19.92 1.15
C VAL A 805 -4.09 -21.33 1.71
N MET A 806 -3.21 -22.26 1.33
CA MET A 806 -3.29 -23.64 1.78
C MET A 806 -2.78 -23.82 3.22
N PRO A 807 -3.41 -24.68 4.04
CA PRO A 807 -2.92 -24.98 5.38
C PRO A 807 -1.64 -25.82 5.33
N ALA A 808 -0.66 -25.45 6.16
CA ALA A 808 0.51 -26.29 6.43
C ALA A 808 0.07 -27.64 7.01
N TRP A 809 0.91 -28.68 6.88
CA TRP A 809 0.56 -30.02 7.36
C TRP A 809 0.16 -30.04 8.84
N TYR A 810 0.76 -29.16 9.66
CA TYR A 810 0.46 -29.02 11.08
C TYR A 810 -0.78 -28.18 11.41
N GLN A 811 -1.26 -27.37 10.47
CA GLN A 811 -2.48 -26.58 10.62
C GLN A 811 -3.75 -27.39 10.27
N ARG A 812 -3.59 -28.58 9.70
CA ARG A 812 -4.71 -29.44 9.31
C ARG A 812 -5.43 -29.99 10.54
N LEU A 813 -6.75 -30.13 10.44
CA LEU A 813 -7.61 -30.58 11.54
C LEU A 813 -7.18 -31.96 12.09
N TRP A 814 -6.76 -32.88 11.23
CA TRP A 814 -6.37 -34.23 11.65
C TRP A 814 -5.17 -34.22 12.62
N LEU A 815 -4.22 -33.29 12.49
CA LEU A 815 -3.08 -33.23 13.40
C LEU A 815 -3.51 -32.68 14.76
N HIS A 816 -4.38 -31.67 14.79
CA HIS A 816 -4.96 -31.19 16.05
C HIS A 816 -5.78 -32.28 16.74
N LEU A 817 -6.54 -33.07 15.99
CA LEU A 817 -7.26 -34.24 16.51
C LEU A 817 -6.30 -35.32 17.01
N LEU A 818 -5.21 -35.59 16.29
CA LEU A 818 -4.17 -36.54 16.71
C LEU A 818 -3.44 -36.06 17.96
N ALA A 819 -3.09 -34.78 18.03
CA ALA A 819 -2.46 -34.17 19.20
C ALA A 819 -3.41 -34.20 20.41
N GLY A 820 -4.71 -33.92 20.20
CA GLY A 820 -5.75 -34.08 21.21
C GLY A 820 -5.87 -35.53 21.68
N ALA A 821 -5.86 -36.50 20.76
CA ALA A 821 -5.89 -37.92 21.08
C ALA A 821 -4.62 -38.35 21.84
N LEU A 822 -3.44 -37.91 21.41
CA LEU A 822 -2.17 -38.15 22.10
C LEU A 822 -2.14 -37.50 23.49
N ALA A 823 -2.71 -36.31 23.65
CA ALA A 823 -2.87 -35.67 24.95
C ALA A 823 -3.79 -36.50 25.86
N VAL A 824 -4.93 -36.98 25.35
CA VAL A 824 -5.82 -37.89 26.10
C VAL A 824 -5.11 -39.19 26.46
N VAL A 825 -4.33 -39.78 25.55
CA VAL A 825 -3.51 -40.97 25.83
C VAL A 825 -2.44 -40.66 26.86
N ALA A 826 -1.75 -39.53 26.77
CA ALA A 826 -0.74 -39.10 27.73
C ALA A 826 -1.35 -38.87 29.12
N VAL A 827 -2.51 -38.21 29.21
CA VAL A 827 -3.26 -38.07 30.46
C VAL A 827 -3.68 -39.45 30.98
N THR A 828 -4.15 -40.34 30.12
CA THR A 828 -4.55 -41.71 30.50
C THR A 828 -3.35 -42.52 31.01
N LEU A 829 -2.19 -42.42 30.34
CA LEU A 829 -0.94 -43.05 30.74
C LEU A 829 -0.40 -42.45 32.03
N LEU A 830 -0.49 -41.13 32.21
CA LEU A 830 -0.13 -40.45 33.45
C LEU A 830 -1.05 -40.88 34.59
N VAL A 831 -2.35 -41.00 34.36
CA VAL A 831 -3.31 -41.52 35.33
C VAL A 831 -3.04 -42.99 35.62
N ARG A 832 -2.75 -43.82 34.61
CA ARG A 832 -2.39 -45.23 34.79
C ARG A 832 -1.06 -45.39 35.53
N TRP A 833 -0.07 -44.56 35.23
CA TRP A 833 1.22 -44.54 35.90
C TRP A 833 1.06 -44.07 37.34
N ARG A 834 0.33 -42.98 37.58
CA ARG A 834 -0.01 -42.48 38.92
C ARG A 834 -0.78 -43.52 39.72
N THR A 835 -1.79 -44.16 39.13
CA THR A 835 -2.57 -45.20 39.83
C THR A 835 -1.73 -46.45 40.09
N SER A 836 -0.85 -46.83 39.17
CA SER A 836 0.09 -47.95 39.38
C SER A 836 1.15 -47.61 40.42
N TYR A 837 1.65 -46.38 40.43
CA TYR A 837 2.57 -45.85 41.44
C TYR A 837 1.91 -45.80 42.82
N LEU A 838 0.68 -45.29 42.91
CA LEU A 838 -0.09 -45.28 44.15
C LEU A 838 -0.40 -46.69 44.63
N ARG A 839 -0.73 -47.64 43.74
CA ARG A 839 -0.91 -49.06 44.11
C ARG A 839 0.39 -49.69 44.61
N ARG A 840 1.53 -49.41 43.96
CA ARG A 840 2.85 -49.87 44.44
C ARG A 840 3.17 -49.29 45.81
N ARG A 841 2.87 -48.01 46.03
CA ARG A 841 3.07 -47.33 47.31
C ARG A 841 2.12 -47.83 48.40
N GLN A 842 0.88 -48.13 48.04
CA GLN A 842 -0.10 -48.74 48.93
C GLN A 842 0.34 -50.15 49.33
N ALA A 843 0.81 -50.98 48.40
CA ALA A 843 1.36 -52.30 48.70
C ALA A 843 2.62 -52.21 49.60
N GLU A 844 3.48 -51.21 49.37
CA GLU A 844 4.65 -50.96 50.20
C GLU A 844 4.26 -50.52 51.63
N LEU A 845 3.24 -49.68 51.77
CA LEU A 845 2.67 -49.28 53.07
C LEU A 845 1.93 -50.42 53.78
N GLU A 846 1.19 -51.25 53.04
CA GLU A 846 0.52 -52.44 53.56
C GLU A 846 1.54 -53.46 54.10
N ASN A 847 2.66 -53.67 53.40
CA ASN A 847 3.77 -54.47 53.92
C ASN A 847 4.37 -53.86 55.21
N GLN A 848 4.55 -52.54 55.27
CA GLN A 848 5.05 -51.87 56.49
C GLN A 848 4.08 -51.97 57.68
N ILE A 849 2.77 -51.92 57.43
CA ILE A 849 1.75 -52.12 58.47
C ILE A 849 1.72 -53.58 58.91
N ALA A 850 1.81 -54.54 57.98
CA ALA A 850 1.87 -55.97 58.28
C ALA A 850 3.07 -56.30 59.18
N ASP A 851 4.27 -55.82 58.85
CA ASP A 851 5.47 -56.01 59.65
C ASP A 851 5.33 -55.40 61.06
N ARG A 852 4.81 -54.17 61.18
CA ARG A 852 4.58 -53.55 62.51
C ARG A 852 3.49 -54.23 63.33
N THR A 853 2.46 -54.78 62.71
CA THR A 853 1.43 -55.57 63.44
C THR A 853 1.90 -56.96 63.86
N ALA A 854 2.88 -57.54 63.17
CA ALA A 854 3.54 -58.79 63.60
C ALA A 854 4.47 -58.53 64.81
N ASP A 855 5.24 -57.44 64.79
CA ASP A 855 6.11 -57.05 65.92
C ASP A 855 5.32 -56.70 67.19
N LEU A 856 4.17 -56.03 67.06
CA LEU A 856 3.28 -55.69 68.18
C LEU A 856 2.59 -56.92 68.81
N ARG A 857 2.27 -57.95 68.03
CA ARG A 857 1.70 -59.20 68.55
C ARG A 857 2.74 -60.06 69.26
N ALA A 858 3.96 -60.15 68.73
CA ALA A 858 5.06 -60.88 69.35
C ALA A 858 5.57 -60.27 70.68
N ALA A 859 5.33 -58.98 70.92
CA ALA A 859 5.63 -58.31 72.19
C ALA A 859 4.55 -58.57 73.27
N ASN A 860 3.28 -58.70 72.87
CA ASN A 860 2.17 -58.90 73.80
C ASN A 860 2.11 -60.33 74.36
N ASP A 861 2.46 -61.34 73.55
CA ASP A 861 2.48 -62.74 73.98
C ASP A 861 3.61 -63.04 74.99
N ARG A 862 4.71 -62.28 74.97
CA ARG A 862 5.81 -62.41 75.95
C ARG A 862 5.44 -61.93 77.35
N LEU A 863 4.55 -60.94 77.48
CA LEU A 863 4.15 -60.40 78.77
C LEU A 863 3.24 -61.35 79.55
N THR A 864 2.38 -62.09 78.84
CA THR A 864 1.41 -63.00 79.45
C THR A 864 2.08 -64.25 80.06
N HIS A 865 3.17 -64.74 79.48
CA HIS A 865 3.88 -65.94 79.94
C HIS A 865 4.73 -65.71 81.21
N LEU A 866 5.14 -64.46 81.49
CA LEU A 866 5.92 -64.13 82.70
C LEU A 866 5.05 -63.98 83.97
N ALA A 867 3.74 -63.80 83.80
CA ALA A 867 2.83 -63.52 84.92
C ALA A 867 2.34 -64.80 85.65
N THR A 868 2.25 -65.94 84.98
CA THR A 868 1.53 -67.13 85.49
C THR A 868 2.40 -68.34 85.83
N THR A 869 3.63 -68.42 85.32
CA THR A 869 4.52 -69.60 85.50
C THR A 869 5.84 -69.21 86.17
N ASP A 870 6.37 -70.07 87.04
CA ASP A 870 7.74 -69.95 87.54
C ASP A 870 8.73 -70.23 86.38
N PRO A 871 9.57 -69.26 85.99
CA PRO A 871 10.38 -69.36 84.78
C PRO A 871 11.44 -70.47 84.84
N LEU A 872 11.82 -70.93 86.04
CA LEU A 872 12.81 -71.98 86.20
C LEU A 872 12.19 -73.38 86.10
N THR A 873 11.07 -73.60 86.76
CA THR A 873 10.48 -74.95 86.91
C THR A 873 9.32 -75.24 85.97
N GLY A 874 8.75 -74.23 85.34
CA GLY A 874 7.55 -74.35 84.50
C GLY A 874 6.26 -74.64 85.27
N CYS A 875 6.34 -74.79 86.59
CA CYS A 875 5.18 -74.98 87.46
C CYS A 875 4.47 -73.63 87.72
N ALA A 876 3.27 -73.67 88.31
CA ALA A 876 2.61 -72.45 88.75
C ALA A 876 3.49 -71.71 89.76
N ASN A 877 3.67 -70.40 89.58
CA ASN A 877 4.34 -69.59 90.59
C ASN A 877 3.48 -69.53 91.86
N ARG A 878 4.08 -69.19 93.02
CA ARG A 878 3.39 -69.19 94.32
C ARG A 878 2.05 -68.45 94.29
N HIS A 879 1.98 -67.28 93.63
CA HIS A 879 0.76 -66.48 93.59
C HIS A 879 -0.35 -67.21 92.82
N HIS A 880 -0.05 -67.69 91.61
CA HIS A 880 -1.01 -68.40 90.78
C HIS A 880 -1.44 -69.74 91.40
N PHE A 881 -0.51 -70.46 92.04
CA PHE A 881 -0.84 -71.68 92.78
C PHE A 881 -1.84 -71.41 93.90
N MET A 882 -1.57 -70.42 94.76
CA MET A 882 -2.43 -70.12 95.91
C MET A 882 -3.83 -69.66 95.47
N GLU A 883 -3.93 -68.88 94.40
CA GLU A 883 -5.20 -68.46 93.82
C GLU A 883 -6.02 -69.67 93.34
N ARG A 884 -5.44 -70.51 92.48
CA ARG A 884 -6.13 -71.72 91.97
C ARG A 884 -6.42 -72.74 93.07
N ALA A 885 -5.53 -72.89 94.05
CA ALA A 885 -5.73 -73.80 95.17
C ALA A 885 -6.94 -73.40 96.02
N ARG A 886 -7.13 -72.09 96.29
CA ARG A 886 -8.33 -71.59 96.99
C ARG A 886 -9.61 -71.91 96.22
N ASP A 887 -9.60 -71.72 94.90
CA ASP A 887 -10.75 -72.03 94.06
C ASP A 887 -11.08 -73.53 94.09
N MET A 888 -10.07 -74.39 93.98
CA MET A 888 -10.25 -75.85 93.99
C MET A 888 -10.71 -76.37 95.35
N ILE A 889 -10.22 -75.80 96.45
CA ILE A 889 -10.68 -76.09 97.81
C ILE A 889 -12.13 -75.59 97.99
N ALA A 890 -12.47 -74.39 97.52
CA ALA A 890 -13.85 -73.90 97.58
C ALA A 890 -14.81 -74.77 96.76
N LEU A 891 -14.35 -75.34 95.65
CA LEU A 891 -15.12 -76.29 94.84
C LEU A 891 -15.30 -77.62 95.57
N ALA A 892 -14.22 -78.17 96.13
CA ALA A 892 -14.26 -79.41 96.91
C ALA A 892 -15.17 -79.28 98.15
N SER A 893 -15.17 -78.12 98.83
CA SER A 893 -16.11 -77.82 99.93
C SER A 893 -17.56 -77.88 99.49
N ARG A 894 -17.87 -77.32 98.33
CA ARG A 894 -19.25 -77.27 97.82
C ARG A 894 -19.76 -78.64 97.39
N HIS A 895 -18.89 -79.49 96.87
CA HIS A 895 -19.27 -80.80 96.34
C HIS A 895 -18.99 -81.98 97.29
N GLY A 896 -18.37 -81.75 98.45
CA GLY A 896 -18.08 -82.79 99.44
C GLY A 896 -17.08 -83.83 98.94
N THR A 897 -16.20 -83.47 98.01
CA THR A 897 -15.25 -84.39 97.38
C THR A 897 -13.91 -84.41 98.11
N PRO A 898 -13.27 -85.58 98.28
CA PRO A 898 -11.99 -85.68 98.98
C PRO A 898 -10.91 -84.89 98.25
N LEU A 899 -10.04 -84.20 98.98
CA LEU A 899 -8.94 -83.41 98.42
C LEU A 899 -7.75 -83.52 99.36
N ALA A 900 -6.59 -83.81 98.80
CA ALA A 900 -5.36 -83.92 99.57
C ALA A 900 -4.31 -82.92 99.09
N LEU A 901 -3.50 -82.45 100.03
CA LEU A 901 -2.36 -81.59 99.77
C LEU A 901 -1.08 -82.34 100.18
N ALA A 902 -0.11 -82.33 99.28
CA ALA A 902 1.24 -82.76 99.56
C ALA A 902 2.17 -81.53 99.52
N ILE A 903 3.02 -81.39 100.52
CA ILE A 903 4.13 -80.44 100.51
C ILE A 903 5.41 -81.26 100.40
N LEU A 904 6.23 -80.91 99.43
CA LEU A 904 7.49 -81.56 99.11
C LEU A 904 8.64 -80.60 99.36
N ASP A 905 9.67 -81.09 100.03
CA ASP A 905 10.92 -80.38 100.22
C ASP A 905 12.11 -81.28 99.87
N LEU A 906 13.07 -80.72 99.15
CA LEU A 906 14.26 -81.43 98.73
C LEU A 906 15.25 -81.54 99.89
N ASP A 907 15.59 -82.77 100.27
CA ASP A 907 16.45 -83.04 101.42
C ASP A 907 17.88 -82.53 101.18
N GLU A 908 18.41 -81.77 102.13
CA GLU A 908 19.76 -81.18 102.07
C GLU A 908 20.01 -80.30 100.83
N PHE A 909 18.98 -79.69 100.24
CA PHE A 909 19.13 -78.86 99.04
C PHE A 909 20.13 -77.71 99.20
N LYS A 910 20.21 -77.09 100.38
CA LYS A 910 21.25 -76.11 100.67
C LYS A 910 22.67 -76.66 100.46
N ARG A 911 22.93 -77.92 100.81
CA ARG A 911 24.22 -78.59 100.55
C ARG A 911 24.47 -78.76 99.05
N VAL A 912 23.43 -79.01 98.27
CA VAL A 912 23.51 -79.09 96.80
C VAL A 912 23.91 -77.75 96.22
N ASN A 913 23.27 -76.65 96.64
CA ASN A 913 23.64 -75.30 96.23
C ASN A 913 25.05 -74.91 96.68
N ASP A 914 25.42 -75.21 97.93
CA ASP A 914 26.73 -74.87 98.48
C ASP A 914 27.86 -75.67 97.79
N THR A 915 27.58 -76.88 97.30
CA THR A 915 28.57 -77.77 96.65
C THR A 915 28.65 -77.56 95.14
N HIS A 916 27.51 -77.40 94.47
CA HIS A 916 27.40 -77.37 93.00
C HIS A 916 26.98 -76.01 92.44
N GLY A 917 26.92 -74.99 93.29
CA GLY A 917 26.50 -73.63 92.93
C GLY A 917 25.02 -73.54 92.58
N HIS A 918 24.56 -72.30 92.39
CA HIS A 918 23.20 -72.00 91.96
C HIS A 918 22.77 -72.71 90.67
N PRO A 919 23.61 -72.86 89.61
CA PRO A 919 23.23 -73.62 88.42
C PRO A 919 22.93 -75.09 88.71
N GLY A 920 23.72 -75.71 89.60
CA GLY A 920 23.52 -77.08 90.08
C GLY A 920 22.17 -77.26 90.78
N GLY A 921 21.86 -76.38 91.73
CA GLY A 921 20.56 -76.38 92.40
C GLY A 921 19.40 -76.03 91.48
N ASP A 922 19.57 -75.08 90.56
CA ASP A 922 18.54 -74.67 89.61
C ASP A 922 18.12 -75.81 88.67
N ALA A 923 19.08 -76.60 88.21
CA ALA A 923 18.77 -77.76 87.38
C ALA A 923 18.12 -78.90 88.17
N VAL A 924 18.47 -79.05 89.46
CA VAL A 924 17.74 -79.95 90.37
C VAL A 924 16.29 -79.48 90.57
N LEU A 925 16.05 -78.18 90.73
CA LEU A 925 14.71 -77.62 90.84
C LEU A 925 13.89 -77.80 89.55
N ALA A 926 14.51 -77.53 88.39
CA ALA A 926 13.88 -77.72 87.08
C ALA A 926 13.57 -79.20 86.80
N LEU A 927 14.47 -80.11 87.20
CA LEU A 927 14.19 -81.55 87.17
C LEU A 927 12.98 -81.88 88.05
N THR A 928 13.00 -81.42 89.31
CA THR A 928 11.92 -81.69 90.28
C THR A 928 10.58 -81.20 89.76
N GLY A 929 10.52 -79.99 89.19
CA GLY A 929 9.31 -79.46 88.55
C GLY A 929 8.81 -80.31 87.39
N ARG A 930 9.71 -80.77 86.50
CA ARG A 930 9.36 -81.67 85.39
C ARG A 930 8.87 -83.03 85.87
N VAL A 931 9.52 -83.62 86.88
CA VAL A 931 9.11 -84.90 87.47
C VAL A 931 7.72 -84.76 88.08
N LEU A 932 7.48 -83.72 88.87
CA LEU A 932 6.16 -83.45 89.43
C LEU A 932 5.10 -83.27 88.33
N ALA A 933 5.33 -82.42 87.33
CA ALA A 933 4.36 -82.15 86.27
C ALA A 933 4.06 -83.37 85.37
N SER A 934 5.02 -84.29 85.18
CA SER A 934 4.85 -85.49 84.34
C SER A 934 4.18 -86.66 85.07
N HIS A 935 4.16 -86.65 86.40
CA HIS A 935 3.64 -87.75 87.22
C HIS A 935 2.27 -87.47 87.85
N VAL A 936 1.75 -86.25 87.67
CA VAL A 936 0.45 -85.83 88.18
C VAL A 936 -0.57 -85.69 87.04
N ARG A 937 -1.86 -85.66 87.37
CA ARG A 937 -2.93 -85.50 86.38
C ARG A 937 -3.03 -84.03 85.97
N SER A 938 -3.62 -83.79 84.80
CA SER A 938 -3.93 -82.41 84.35
C SER A 938 -4.91 -81.65 85.25
N THR A 939 -5.61 -82.37 86.15
CA THR A 939 -6.49 -81.79 87.16
C THR A 939 -5.79 -81.53 88.49
N ASP A 940 -4.59 -82.08 88.70
CA ASP A 940 -3.78 -81.82 89.87
C ASP A 940 -3.00 -80.51 89.65
N LEU A 941 -2.83 -79.74 90.72
CA LEU A 941 -2.12 -78.47 90.65
C LEU A 941 -0.75 -78.62 91.31
N VAL A 942 0.31 -78.28 90.59
CA VAL A 942 1.69 -78.23 91.11
C VAL A 942 2.17 -76.80 91.09
N GLY A 943 2.73 -76.35 92.22
CA GLY A 943 3.35 -75.05 92.32
C GLY A 943 4.64 -75.11 93.10
N ARG A 944 5.59 -74.26 92.72
CA ARG A 944 6.78 -73.99 93.53
C ARG A 944 6.44 -72.87 94.51
N ILE A 945 6.39 -73.20 95.80
CA ILE A 945 5.92 -72.29 96.84
C ILE A 945 7.08 -71.60 97.56
N GLY A 946 8.24 -72.23 97.58
CA GLY A 946 9.45 -71.72 98.21
C GLY A 946 10.71 -71.94 97.37
N GLY A 947 11.86 -71.69 97.98
CA GLY A 947 13.17 -71.87 97.34
C GLY A 947 13.39 -73.32 96.89
N GLU A 948 13.13 -74.27 97.76
CA GLU A 948 13.28 -75.72 97.48
C GLU A 948 11.99 -76.52 97.76
N GLU A 949 10.89 -75.80 97.98
CA GLU A 949 9.60 -76.35 98.40
C GLU A 949 8.57 -76.29 97.26
N PHE A 950 7.93 -77.43 97.04
CA PHE A 950 6.83 -77.59 96.09
C PHE A 950 5.56 -77.99 96.83
N ALA A 951 4.42 -77.55 96.32
CA ALA A 951 3.12 -78.01 96.77
C ALA A 951 2.36 -78.66 95.62
N LEU A 952 1.66 -79.74 95.95
CA LEU A 952 0.83 -80.50 95.04
C LEU A 952 -0.56 -80.65 95.66
N LEU A 953 -1.55 -80.04 95.00
CA LEU A 953 -2.96 -80.16 95.37
C LEU A 953 -3.64 -81.19 94.48
N MET A 954 -4.21 -82.23 95.09
CA MET A 954 -4.82 -83.36 94.41
C MET A 954 -6.32 -83.39 94.71
N PRO A 955 -7.16 -82.75 93.87
CA PRO A 955 -8.61 -82.84 94.02
C PRO A 955 -9.08 -84.29 93.76
N HIS A 956 -10.23 -84.65 94.34
CA HIS A 956 -10.86 -85.97 94.23
C HIS A 956 -9.96 -87.14 94.70
N THR A 957 -8.98 -86.87 95.55
CA THR A 957 -8.00 -87.87 96.00
C THR A 957 -8.03 -87.94 97.52
N ALA A 958 -8.44 -89.11 98.04
CA ALA A 958 -8.44 -89.41 99.47
C ALA A 958 -7.04 -89.82 99.96
N ALA A 959 -6.85 -89.86 101.29
CA ALA A 959 -5.58 -90.13 101.97
C ALA A 959 -4.75 -91.26 101.36
N HIS A 960 -5.37 -92.41 101.11
CA HIS A 960 -4.67 -93.58 100.62
C HIS A 960 -4.11 -93.38 99.20
N GLY A 961 -4.91 -92.80 98.30
CA GLY A 961 -4.48 -92.52 96.93
C GLY A 961 -3.41 -91.43 96.87
N ALA A 962 -3.55 -90.41 97.71
CA ALA A 962 -2.58 -89.32 97.81
C ALA A 962 -1.23 -89.81 98.36
N ARG A 963 -1.23 -90.73 99.32
CA ARG A 963 0.00 -91.36 99.83
C ARG A 963 0.71 -92.19 98.75
N LEU A 964 -0.01 -92.99 97.97
CA LEU A 964 0.57 -93.77 96.88
C LEU A 964 1.22 -92.87 95.81
N LEU A 965 0.59 -91.73 95.49
CA LEU A 965 1.16 -90.76 94.55
C LEU A 965 2.38 -90.06 95.15
N ALA A 966 2.32 -89.63 96.40
CA ALA A 966 3.45 -89.02 97.10
C ALA A 966 4.66 -89.96 97.19
N ASP A 967 4.46 -91.24 97.48
CA ASP A 967 5.57 -92.22 97.54
C ASP A 967 6.17 -92.47 96.15
N ARG A 968 5.34 -92.51 95.11
CA ARG A 968 5.81 -92.61 93.72
C ARG A 968 6.63 -91.39 93.31
N LEU A 969 6.19 -90.19 93.66
CA LEU A 969 6.91 -88.95 93.37
C LEU A 969 8.24 -88.90 94.11
N ARG A 970 8.25 -89.26 95.39
CA ARG A 970 9.47 -89.37 96.19
C ARG A 970 10.48 -90.31 95.56
N GLN A 971 10.02 -91.48 95.12
CA GLN A 971 10.88 -92.48 94.48
C GLN A 971 11.39 -91.99 93.12
N ALA A 972 10.52 -91.42 92.27
CA ALA A 972 10.91 -90.87 90.98
C ALA A 972 11.99 -89.79 91.11
N ILE A 973 11.84 -88.87 92.09
CA ILE A 973 12.84 -87.84 92.35
C ILE A 973 14.18 -88.44 92.81
N SER A 974 14.14 -89.49 93.65
CA SER A 974 15.35 -90.17 94.12
C SER A 974 16.06 -91.01 93.04
N ASP A 975 15.32 -91.47 92.03
CA ASP A 975 15.84 -92.32 90.96
C ASP A 975 16.50 -91.50 89.84
N GLU A 976 16.00 -90.29 89.59
CA GLU A 976 16.56 -89.37 88.60
C GLU A 976 17.82 -88.64 89.10
N CYS A 977 18.71 -88.31 88.17
CA CYS A 977 19.94 -87.55 88.44
C CYS A 977 20.14 -86.46 87.39
N VAL A 978 20.65 -85.31 87.84
CA VAL A 978 20.95 -84.18 86.96
C VAL A 978 22.45 -84.12 86.70
N ALA A 979 22.83 -84.09 85.43
CA ALA A 979 24.22 -83.90 85.02
C ALA A 979 24.50 -82.43 84.73
N ILE A 980 25.38 -81.80 85.52
CA ILE A 980 25.94 -80.48 85.21
C ILE A 980 27.45 -80.58 85.21
N ASP A 981 28.08 -80.10 84.13
CA ASP A 981 29.52 -80.10 83.91
C ASP A 981 30.20 -81.46 84.16
N GLY A 982 29.48 -82.54 83.83
CA GLY A 982 29.94 -83.92 83.98
C GLY A 982 29.72 -84.55 85.37
N VAL A 983 29.20 -83.81 86.35
CA VAL A 983 28.89 -84.31 87.70
C VAL A 983 27.41 -84.68 87.82
N GLN A 984 27.13 -85.88 88.31
CA GLN A 984 25.76 -86.39 88.52
C GLN A 984 25.28 -86.05 89.93
N ILE A 985 24.26 -85.20 90.02
CA ILE A 985 23.63 -84.76 91.28
C ILE A 985 22.37 -85.58 91.50
N ARG A 986 22.28 -86.27 92.64
CA ARG A 986 21.07 -86.97 93.11
C ARG A 986 20.56 -86.30 94.38
N VAL A 987 19.25 -86.11 94.45
CA VAL A 987 18.57 -85.57 95.62
C VAL A 987 17.44 -86.50 96.03
N THR A 988 17.17 -86.53 97.34
CA THR A 988 15.97 -87.15 97.87
C THR A 988 14.99 -86.07 98.27
N ALA A 989 13.72 -86.44 98.41
CA ALA A 989 12.69 -85.54 98.86
C ALA A 989 11.98 -86.10 100.08
N SER A 990 11.64 -85.22 101.01
CA SER A 990 10.68 -85.52 102.08
C SER A 990 9.35 -84.91 101.72
N LEU A 991 8.26 -85.65 101.93
CA LEU A 991 6.91 -85.16 101.66
C LEU A 991 6.03 -85.27 102.91
N GLY A 992 5.27 -84.23 103.17
CA GLY A 992 4.21 -84.18 104.16
C GLY A 992 2.85 -84.15 103.49
N LEU A 993 1.97 -85.05 103.92
CA LEU A 993 0.65 -85.21 103.33
C LEU A 993 -0.47 -84.94 104.35
N ALA A 994 -1.50 -84.20 103.91
CA ALA A 994 -2.75 -84.06 104.65
C ALA A 994 -3.94 -84.20 103.70
N GLU A 995 -4.94 -85.00 104.11
CA GLU A 995 -6.26 -84.99 103.49
C GLU A 995 -7.12 -83.93 104.19
N ARG A 996 -7.85 -83.16 103.38
CA ARG A 996 -8.67 -82.07 103.88
C ARG A 996 -9.87 -82.59 104.65
N ARG A 997 -10.04 -82.07 105.86
CA ARG A 997 -11.19 -82.34 106.72
C ARG A 997 -12.37 -81.46 106.31
N ASN A 998 -13.57 -81.86 106.74
CA ASN A 998 -14.77 -81.07 106.48
C ASN A 998 -14.68 -79.71 107.21
N GLY A 999 -14.92 -78.62 106.47
CA GLY A 999 -14.85 -77.25 106.97
C GLY A 999 -13.44 -76.65 107.05
N GLU A 1000 -12.40 -77.40 106.68
CA GLU A 1000 -11.02 -76.94 106.73
C GLU A 1000 -10.66 -76.07 105.50
N ASP A 1001 -9.98 -74.95 105.74
CA ASP A 1001 -9.50 -74.04 104.70
C ASP A 1001 -8.09 -74.40 104.22
N LEU A 1002 -7.58 -73.64 103.24
CA LEU A 1002 -6.26 -73.91 102.65
C LEU A 1002 -5.14 -73.77 103.67
N ASP A 1003 -5.19 -72.76 104.54
CA ASP A 1003 -4.09 -72.47 105.46
C ASP A 1003 -3.99 -73.55 106.56
N ALA A 1004 -5.13 -74.03 107.07
CA ALA A 1004 -5.17 -75.16 108.00
C ALA A 1004 -4.71 -76.47 107.34
N LEU A 1005 -5.16 -76.75 106.11
CA LEU A 1005 -4.71 -77.92 105.35
C LEU A 1005 -3.20 -77.88 105.06
N TYR A 1006 -2.69 -76.71 104.72
CA TYR A 1006 -1.26 -76.48 104.48
C TYR A 1006 -0.45 -76.69 105.76
N ALA A 1007 -0.91 -76.16 106.90
CA ALA A 1007 -0.26 -76.37 108.19
C ALA A 1007 -0.23 -77.86 108.60
N HIS A 1008 -1.28 -78.64 108.29
CA HIS A 1008 -1.29 -80.08 108.57
C HIS A 1008 -0.36 -80.88 107.67
N ALA A 1009 -0.25 -80.52 106.39
CA ALA A 1009 0.70 -81.13 105.47
C ALA A 1009 2.15 -80.79 105.88
N ASP A 1010 2.39 -79.54 106.28
CA ASP A 1010 3.71 -79.08 106.73
C ASP A 1010 4.14 -79.75 108.05
N ALA A 1011 3.21 -79.89 109.01
CA ALA A 1011 3.47 -80.64 110.24
C ALA A 1011 3.80 -82.12 109.94
N ALA A 1012 3.22 -82.72 108.90
CA ALA A 1012 3.60 -84.05 108.45
C ALA A 1012 4.99 -84.06 107.80
N LEU A 1013 5.32 -83.05 106.99
CA LEU A 1013 6.63 -82.90 106.36
C LEU A 1013 7.73 -82.76 107.42
N TYR A 1014 7.47 -81.98 108.46
CA TYR A 1014 8.40 -81.81 109.58
C TYR A 1014 8.69 -83.15 110.28
N ARG A 1015 7.66 -84.01 110.48
CA ARG A 1015 7.85 -85.37 110.99
C ARG A 1015 8.62 -86.27 110.03
N ALA A 1016 8.42 -86.13 108.71
CA ALA A 1016 9.20 -86.87 107.72
C ALA A 1016 10.68 -86.49 107.80
N LYS A 1017 10.99 -85.20 107.96
CA LYS A 1017 12.35 -84.69 108.10
C LYS A 1017 13.02 -85.16 109.41
N GLN A 1018 12.29 -85.18 110.53
CA GLN A 1018 12.84 -85.66 111.81
C GLN A 1018 13.03 -87.19 111.87
N SER A 1019 12.19 -87.95 111.17
CA SER A 1019 12.21 -89.42 111.20
C SER A 1019 13.24 -90.05 110.25
N GLY A 1020 14.25 -89.27 109.80
CA GLY A 1020 15.35 -89.76 108.96
C GLY A 1020 15.30 -89.36 107.48
N ARG A 1021 14.38 -88.46 107.07
CA ARG A 1021 14.24 -87.93 105.69
C ARG A 1021 13.96 -89.01 104.62
N ASN A 1022 13.88 -88.61 103.35
CA ASN A 1022 13.53 -89.42 102.19
C ASN A 1022 12.30 -90.32 102.41
N ARG A 1023 11.22 -89.73 102.91
CA ARG A 1023 9.97 -90.47 103.20
C ARG A 1023 8.73 -89.60 103.06
N VAL A 1024 7.60 -90.27 102.96
CA VAL A 1024 6.28 -89.66 103.03
C VAL A 1024 5.69 -89.89 104.42
N GLU A 1025 5.39 -88.81 105.11
CA GLU A 1025 4.60 -88.84 106.35
C GLU A 1025 3.22 -88.24 106.13
N MET A 1026 2.25 -88.75 106.88
CA MET A 1026 0.87 -88.28 106.80
C MET A 1026 0.34 -87.97 108.19
N THR A 1027 -0.44 -86.90 108.31
CA THR A 1027 -1.16 -86.58 109.55
C THR A 1027 -2.32 -87.56 109.76
N ARG A 1028 -2.26 -88.37 110.83
CA ARG A 1028 -3.33 -89.34 111.17
C ARG A 1028 -4.62 -88.59 111.51
N SER A 1029 -5.75 -89.04 110.97
CA SER A 1029 -7.08 -88.56 111.36
C SER A 1029 -7.31 -88.93 112.84
N ALA A 1030 -7.61 -87.91 113.65
CA ALA A 1030 -8.35 -88.10 114.89
C ALA A 1030 -9.85 -88.12 114.52
N GLU A 1031 -10.64 -88.95 115.20
CA GLU A 1031 -12.12 -88.92 115.15
C GLU A 1031 -12.67 -87.53 115.49
#